data_AF-A0A6G1J017-F1
#
_entry.id   AF-A0A6G1J017-F1
#
_cell.length_a   1.000
_cell.length_b   1.000
_cell.length_c   1.000
_cell.angle_alpha   90.00
_cell.angle_beta   90.00
_cell.angle_gamma   90.00
#
_symmetry.space_group_name_H-M   'P 1'
#
loop_
_entity.id
_entity.type
_entity.pdbx_description
1 polymer ?
#
loop_
_entity_poly.entity_id
_entity_poly.type
_entity_poly.pdbx_seq_one_letter_code
_entity_poly.pdbx_strand_id
1 'polypeptide(L)'
;MSLTTETVSPKAVALPPLPAEDPLTAAQWKTLLAIADAVIPAIKPISVANTSTELPATDNEYSTALSTLQSLTPEADGEAVAKAYLQDHATSNPAFREGLHRVLALCLPHSSRKELIMVLNILNTRPGSLLLTGYVTPIHEQPVHIRESILQGWTTARLPLLRQLQRSLTMIVKQTWIKSTETLPRVLGVPRVPVGMIPGKGYDYEFLQIPPGNKPEVINTDVVIVGSGCGGGVSAKNLAEAGYKVIVTEKAYHWTPDHFPMTETNGWSHLFMNGAVMSSDDTSISVVAGQAWGGGGTVNWSASLQTQGFVRREWAERGIPFFTSAEFQHSLDRVCERMGVSTDYVEQNRTNAILLEGARKLGYAHKAVPQNTGGKQHACGHCTFGCGSCEKQGPAVSYLPDAARAGAQFIEGFHAERIIFSTKGGKRIATGVRGTWVSRDINGSVAGEPINRRKVIIKAKRVVVSAGTMQSPLLLLRSGLKNFHIGRNLHLHPVSVVGAIHKEEIKPWEGAILTSVVSEFDNLDGKGHGVKLEATNMIPSSWLIWLKWNSGLDYKLHAARMKHMTGYISLSRDRDTGQVYPDPVDGRCRFKYTPSNFDKGHITEGVIALAKMQYIEGATEIFTTVPGIPTFIRDPASSSSDGINDEKFQAWLEDIRATGFPAPESMFVSAHQMGTCRMSAKAKDGVVDRTGKVWGTEGLYVTDASVFPSASGVNPMITNMAIADWISRGIADGLFERPRL
;
A
#
# COMPACT_ATOMS: atom_id res chain seq x y z
N MET A 1 22.65 31.92 -15.87
CA MET A 1 22.58 32.02 -14.39
C MET A 1 21.98 30.73 -13.88
N SER A 2 22.80 29.86 -13.30
CA SER A 2 22.29 28.68 -12.59
C SER A 2 21.65 29.19 -11.31
N LEU A 3 20.32 29.25 -11.26
CA LEU A 3 19.61 29.41 -9.99
C LEU A 3 20.02 28.21 -9.15
N THR A 4 20.81 28.46 -8.10
CA THR A 4 21.05 27.48 -7.03
C THR A 4 19.68 27.04 -6.52
N THR A 5 19.23 25.86 -6.92
CA THR A 5 18.00 25.26 -6.39
C THR A 5 18.30 24.89 -4.94
N GLU A 6 17.87 25.75 -4.01
CA GLU A 6 17.98 25.49 -2.58
C GLU A 6 17.28 24.18 -2.23
N THR A 7 17.85 23.43 -1.29
CA THR A 7 17.18 22.28 -0.69
C THR A 7 15.95 22.79 0.07
N VAL A 8 14.76 22.32 -0.30
CA VAL A 8 13.50 22.74 0.33
C VAL A 8 12.85 21.55 1.00
N SER A 9 12.42 21.71 2.26
CA SER A 9 11.50 20.76 2.88
C SER A 9 10.13 20.91 2.21
N PRO A 10 9.51 19.83 1.68
CA PRO A 10 8.17 19.91 1.11
C PRO A 10 7.22 20.67 2.04
N LYS A 11 6.45 21.60 1.47
CA LYS A 11 5.51 22.43 2.24
C LYS A 11 4.48 21.55 2.93
N ALA A 12 4.05 21.97 4.12
CA ALA A 12 3.04 21.26 4.87
C ALA A 12 1.70 21.25 4.09
N VAL A 13 1.15 20.05 3.89
CA VAL A 13 -0.17 19.85 3.32
C VAL A 13 -1.15 19.60 4.46
N ALA A 14 -2.24 20.35 4.53
CA ALA A 14 -3.28 20.12 5.54
C ALA A 14 -4.02 18.79 5.28
N LEU A 15 -4.37 18.09 6.35
CA LEU A 15 -5.31 16.97 6.25
C LEU A 15 -6.73 17.50 5.95
N PRO A 16 -7.58 16.70 5.31
CA PRO A 16 -9.01 16.99 5.24
C PRO A 16 -9.58 17.22 6.65
N PRO A 17 -10.55 18.14 6.79
CA PRO A 17 -11.23 18.36 8.06
C PRO A 17 -11.85 17.06 8.57
N LEU A 18 -11.99 16.95 9.89
CA LEU A 18 -12.65 15.81 10.48
C LEU A 18 -14.10 15.73 9.99
N PRO A 19 -14.62 14.51 9.73
CA PRO A 19 -16.03 14.33 9.46
C PRO A 19 -16.88 14.90 10.60
N ALA A 20 -17.94 15.64 10.25
CA ALA A 20 -18.81 16.29 11.24
C ALA A 20 -19.52 15.30 12.17
N GLU A 21 -19.80 14.09 11.69
CA GLU A 21 -20.36 13.00 12.49
C GLU A 21 -19.24 12.30 13.28
N ASP A 22 -19.38 12.26 14.61
CA ASP A 22 -18.50 11.46 15.46
C ASP A 22 -18.89 9.98 15.33
N PRO A 23 -17.96 9.08 14.93
CA PRO A 23 -18.26 7.66 14.73
C PRO A 23 -18.54 6.91 16.04
N LEU A 24 -18.21 7.48 17.21
CA LEU A 24 -18.35 6.85 18.51
C LEU A 24 -18.96 7.78 19.56
N THR A 25 -19.65 7.20 20.54
CA THR A 25 -20.12 7.93 21.73
C THR A 25 -18.97 8.24 22.69
N ALA A 26 -19.17 9.19 23.61
CA ALA A 26 -18.17 9.53 24.64
C ALA A 26 -17.71 8.31 25.46
N ALA A 27 -18.62 7.40 25.82
CA ALA A 27 -18.28 6.18 26.58
C ALA A 27 -17.46 5.18 25.74
N GLN A 28 -17.76 5.07 24.44
CA GLN A 28 -16.98 4.23 23.52
C GLN A 28 -15.58 4.79 23.30
N TRP A 29 -15.46 6.11 23.12
CA TRP A 29 -14.16 6.79 23.07
C TRP A 29 -13.34 6.57 24.34
N LYS A 30 -13.94 6.75 25.52
CA LYS A 30 -13.26 6.51 26.80
C LYS A 30 -12.63 5.11 26.85
N THR A 31 -13.36 4.09 26.41
CA THR A 31 -12.86 2.70 26.37
C THR A 31 -11.79 2.46 25.33
N LEU A 32 -12.00 2.94 24.10
CA LEU A 32 -11.01 2.77 23.03
C LEU A 32 -9.69 3.48 23.37
N LEU A 33 -9.75 4.68 23.94
CA LEU A 33 -8.58 5.46 24.35
C LEU A 33 -7.88 4.83 25.55
N ALA A 34 -8.61 4.26 26.53
CA ALA A 34 -7.99 3.53 27.63
C ALA A 34 -7.25 2.27 27.16
N ILE A 35 -7.78 1.57 26.15
CA ILE A 35 -7.08 0.46 25.48
C ILE A 35 -5.83 0.99 24.77
N ALA A 36 -5.94 2.12 24.06
CA ALA A 36 -4.80 2.70 23.34
C ALA A 36 -3.64 3.05 24.29
N ASP A 37 -3.93 3.66 25.44
CA ASP A 37 -2.93 3.96 26.47
C ASP A 37 -2.37 2.71 27.16
N ALA A 38 -3.03 1.55 27.07
CA ALA A 38 -2.43 0.28 27.51
C ALA A 38 -1.49 -0.32 26.45
N VAL A 39 -1.75 -0.08 25.16
CA VAL A 39 -0.87 -0.53 24.07
C VAL A 39 0.39 0.33 24.00
N ILE A 40 0.25 1.65 24.11
CA ILE A 40 1.34 2.63 24.17
C ILE A 40 1.21 3.46 25.46
N PRO A 41 1.68 2.94 26.61
CA PRO A 41 1.61 3.63 27.89
C PRO A 41 2.79 4.58 28.12
N ALA A 42 2.57 5.53 29.02
CA ALA A 42 3.63 6.27 29.67
C ALA A 42 4.32 5.34 30.68
N ILE A 43 5.64 5.21 30.59
CA ILE A 43 6.46 4.38 31.48
C ILE A 43 7.13 5.30 32.51
N LYS A 44 6.99 4.98 33.79
CA LYS A 44 7.64 5.72 34.88
C LYS A 44 8.18 4.78 35.96
N PRO A 45 9.19 5.21 36.74
CA PRO A 45 9.63 4.46 37.91
C PRO A 45 8.47 4.23 38.88
N ILE A 46 8.39 3.03 39.46
CA ILE A 46 7.31 2.61 40.37
C ILE A 46 7.14 3.55 41.56
N SER A 47 8.23 4.20 42.01
CA SER A 47 8.25 5.17 43.11
C SER A 47 7.45 6.45 42.83
N VAL A 48 7.22 6.80 41.56
CA VAL A 48 6.56 8.06 41.15
C VAL A 48 5.39 7.87 40.19
N ALA A 49 5.15 6.65 39.71
CA ALA A 49 4.10 6.36 38.73
C ALA A 49 2.70 6.43 39.35
N ASN A 50 1.78 7.16 38.70
CA ASN A 50 0.35 7.02 38.97
C ASN A 50 -0.16 5.75 38.27
N THR A 51 -0.24 4.65 39.02
CA THR A 51 -0.60 3.31 38.49
C THR A 51 -1.97 3.24 37.80
N SER A 52 -2.85 4.23 38.02
CA SER A 52 -4.13 4.33 37.32
C SER A 52 -3.94 4.63 35.83
N THR A 53 -2.95 5.45 35.47
CA THR A 53 -2.75 6.00 34.12
C THR A 53 -1.38 5.73 33.53
N GLU A 54 -0.38 5.40 34.35
CA GLU A 54 1.04 5.26 33.97
C GLU A 54 1.52 3.86 34.35
N LEU A 55 2.28 3.22 33.45
CA LEU A 55 2.78 1.87 33.66
C LEU A 55 4.02 1.94 34.57
N PRO A 56 3.95 1.38 35.80
CA PRO A 56 5.08 1.37 36.70
C PRO A 56 6.13 0.36 36.23
N ALA A 57 7.37 0.81 36.06
CA ALA A 57 8.55 -0.04 35.88
C ALA A 57 9.36 -0.06 37.17
N THR A 58 10.02 -1.17 37.49
CA THR A 58 10.96 -1.17 38.62
C THR A 58 12.09 -0.16 38.38
N ASP A 59 12.70 0.41 39.41
CA ASP A 59 13.76 1.42 39.22
C ASP A 59 14.93 0.87 38.37
N ASN A 60 15.25 -0.42 38.52
CA ASN A 60 16.26 -1.11 37.72
C ASN A 60 15.83 -1.28 36.25
N GLU A 61 14.59 -1.71 36.00
CA GLU A 61 14.03 -1.85 34.65
C GLU A 61 13.96 -0.50 33.94
N TYR A 62 13.50 0.55 34.63
CA TYR A 62 13.45 1.90 34.09
C TYR A 62 14.84 2.44 33.75
N SER A 63 15.81 2.26 34.65
CA SER A 63 17.20 2.71 34.42
C SER A 63 17.85 1.96 33.25
N THR A 64 17.58 0.66 33.14
CA THR A 64 18.06 -0.17 32.01
C THR A 64 17.43 0.28 30.69
N ALA A 65 16.12 0.51 30.68
CA ALA A 65 15.41 1.01 29.51
C ALA A 65 15.93 2.39 29.08
N LEU A 66 16.13 3.31 30.03
CA LEU A 66 16.65 4.65 29.77
C LEU A 66 18.07 4.59 29.19
N SER A 67 18.98 3.82 29.80
CA SER A 67 20.34 3.63 29.29
C SER A 67 20.35 3.01 27.89
N THR A 68 19.47 2.05 27.63
CA THR A 68 19.35 1.40 26.32
C THR A 68 18.90 2.40 25.26
N LEU A 69 17.84 3.16 25.53
CA LEU A 69 17.31 4.16 24.61
C LEU A 69 18.29 5.32 24.39
N GLN A 70 18.99 5.75 25.42
CA GLN A 70 20.03 6.77 25.31
C GLN A 70 21.16 6.30 24.36
N SER A 71 21.59 5.04 24.47
CA SER A 71 22.61 4.49 23.56
C SER A 71 22.18 4.39 22.10
N LEU A 72 20.87 4.30 21.85
CA LEU A 72 20.28 4.24 20.52
C LEU A 72 19.98 5.63 19.94
N THR A 73 19.84 6.64 20.78
CA THR A 73 19.40 7.98 20.37
C THR A 73 20.56 8.77 19.76
N PRO A 74 20.41 9.33 18.55
CA PRO A 74 21.47 10.09 17.89
C PRO A 74 21.63 11.54 18.39
N GLU A 75 20.62 12.09 19.08
CA GLU A 75 20.66 13.47 19.60
C GLU A 75 21.63 13.61 20.79
N ALA A 76 22.29 14.78 20.90
CA ALA A 76 23.26 15.06 21.96
C ALA A 76 22.65 15.01 23.38
N ASP A 77 21.37 15.34 23.52
CA ASP A 77 20.60 15.22 24.77
C ASP A 77 19.81 13.90 24.80
N GLY A 78 20.50 12.79 24.53
CA GLY A 78 19.89 11.48 24.34
C GLY A 78 19.12 10.97 25.56
N GLU A 79 19.50 11.38 26.77
CA GLU A 79 18.78 11.01 28.01
C GLU A 79 17.42 11.69 28.09
N ALA A 80 17.33 13.01 27.83
CA ALA A 80 16.05 13.71 27.85
C ALA A 80 15.09 13.22 26.77
N VAL A 81 15.61 12.91 25.58
CA VAL A 81 14.84 12.31 24.47
C VAL A 81 14.32 10.93 24.86
N ALA A 82 15.18 10.07 25.42
CA ALA A 82 14.79 8.75 25.88
C ALA A 82 13.72 8.81 26.99
N LYS A 83 13.85 9.75 27.92
CA LYS A 83 12.87 10.00 28.98
C LYS A 83 11.53 10.49 28.41
N ALA A 84 11.55 11.44 27.48
CA ALA A 84 10.35 11.93 26.81
C ALA A 84 9.64 10.81 26.04
N TYR A 85 10.40 9.96 25.34
CA TYR A 85 9.86 8.80 24.64
C TYR A 85 9.23 7.76 25.57
N LEU A 86 9.87 7.47 26.72
CA LEU A 86 9.27 6.60 27.74
C LEU A 86 7.98 7.18 28.31
N GLN A 87 7.93 8.50 28.51
CA GLN A 87 6.76 9.21 29.06
C GLN A 87 5.63 9.46 28.03
N ASP A 88 5.94 9.40 26.73
CA ASP A 88 4.93 9.53 25.67
C ASP A 88 3.88 8.41 25.77
N HIS A 89 2.63 8.68 25.47
CA HIS A 89 1.57 7.66 25.46
C HIS A 89 0.58 7.96 24.34
N ALA A 90 -0.26 6.99 23.96
CA ALA A 90 -1.13 7.12 22.80
C ALA A 90 -1.95 8.42 22.81
N THR A 91 -2.56 8.76 23.94
CA THR A 91 -3.47 9.91 24.05
C THR A 91 -2.80 11.22 24.47
N SER A 92 -1.46 11.25 24.60
CA SER A 92 -0.70 12.46 24.96
C SER A 92 -0.84 13.55 23.88
N ASN A 93 -0.98 13.15 22.61
CA ASN A 93 -1.12 14.03 21.47
C ASN A 93 -2.58 14.05 20.98
N PRO A 94 -3.26 15.22 20.95
CA PRO A 94 -4.61 15.35 20.41
C PRO A 94 -4.78 14.77 18.99
N ALA A 95 -3.75 14.87 18.15
CA ALA A 95 -3.76 14.34 16.78
C ALA A 95 -3.96 12.82 16.71
N PHE A 96 -3.65 12.08 17.77
CA PHE A 96 -3.91 10.64 17.85
C PHE A 96 -5.41 10.34 17.76
N ARG A 97 -6.23 11.03 18.57
CA ARG A 97 -7.69 10.84 18.57
C ARG A 97 -8.27 11.25 17.22
N GLU A 98 -7.79 12.35 16.65
CA GLU A 98 -8.23 12.78 15.32
C GLU A 98 -7.87 11.76 14.22
N GLY A 99 -6.70 11.13 14.32
CA GLY A 99 -6.28 10.05 13.43
C GLY A 99 -7.23 8.86 13.51
N LEU A 100 -7.57 8.41 14.72
CA LEU A 100 -8.58 7.35 14.92
C LEU A 100 -9.95 7.75 14.38
N HIS A 101 -10.40 8.99 14.61
CA HIS A 101 -11.67 9.48 14.08
C HIS A 101 -11.70 9.37 12.55
N ARG A 102 -10.64 9.82 11.86
CA ARG A 102 -10.53 9.68 10.39
C ARG A 102 -10.62 8.22 9.95
N VAL A 103 -9.87 7.32 10.58
CA VAL A 103 -9.90 5.89 10.22
C VAL A 103 -11.30 5.29 10.41
N LEU A 104 -11.94 5.54 11.54
CA LEU A 104 -13.25 4.99 11.88
C LEU A 104 -14.39 5.56 11.01
N ALA A 105 -14.31 6.83 10.64
CA ALA A 105 -15.34 7.50 9.86
C ALA A 105 -15.17 7.29 8.35
N LEU A 106 -13.93 7.37 7.83
CA LEU A 106 -13.64 7.41 6.39
C LEU A 106 -13.17 6.08 5.82
N CYS A 107 -12.44 5.28 6.59
CA CYS A 107 -11.75 4.10 6.06
C CYS A 107 -12.49 2.79 6.40
N LEU A 108 -12.98 2.68 7.63
CA LEU A 108 -13.56 1.43 8.15
C LEU A 108 -14.97 1.16 7.56
N PRO A 109 -15.23 -0.05 7.01
CA PRO A 109 -16.57 -0.43 6.56
C PRO A 109 -17.61 -0.34 7.68
N HIS A 110 -18.87 -0.06 7.31
CA HIS A 110 -19.97 0.05 8.28
C HIS A 110 -20.17 -1.21 9.12
N SER A 111 -19.99 -2.41 8.55
CA SER A 111 -20.09 -3.68 9.29
C SER A 111 -19.01 -3.80 10.37
N SER A 112 -17.75 -3.59 10.01
CA SER A 112 -16.62 -3.64 10.94
C SER A 112 -16.72 -2.55 12.02
N ARG A 113 -17.25 -1.37 11.67
CA ARG A 113 -17.54 -0.31 12.65
C ARG A 113 -18.61 -0.74 13.66
N LYS A 114 -19.68 -1.39 13.20
CA LYS A 114 -20.73 -1.92 14.08
C LYS A 114 -20.19 -3.00 15.01
N GLU A 115 -19.33 -3.88 14.52
CA GLU A 115 -18.66 -4.91 15.34
C GLU A 115 -17.79 -4.28 16.42
N LEU A 116 -16.97 -3.29 16.08
CA LEU A 116 -16.18 -2.54 17.06
C LEU A 116 -17.08 -1.85 18.09
N ILE A 117 -18.14 -1.16 17.66
CA ILE A 117 -19.11 -0.50 18.55
C ILE A 117 -19.75 -1.51 19.50
N MET A 118 -20.14 -2.68 19.01
CA MET A 118 -20.71 -3.74 19.83
C MET A 118 -19.72 -4.19 20.93
N VAL A 119 -18.46 -4.44 20.56
CA VAL A 119 -17.42 -4.83 21.52
C VAL A 119 -17.18 -3.74 22.55
N LEU A 120 -17.05 -2.48 22.13
CA LEU A 120 -16.86 -1.34 23.05
C LEU A 120 -18.04 -1.20 24.02
N ASN A 121 -19.27 -1.42 23.55
CA ASN A 121 -20.47 -1.40 24.42
C ASN A 121 -20.45 -2.53 25.44
N ILE A 122 -20.06 -3.75 25.06
CA ILE A 122 -19.96 -4.88 26.00
C ILE A 122 -18.92 -4.57 27.07
N LEU A 123 -17.73 -4.09 26.67
CA LEU A 123 -16.63 -3.72 27.56
C LEU A 123 -16.97 -2.56 28.52
N ASN A 124 -18.01 -1.78 28.24
CA ASN A 124 -18.51 -0.70 29.11
C ASN A 124 -19.44 -1.19 30.23
N THR A 125 -19.91 -2.43 30.20
CA THR A 125 -20.84 -2.98 31.20
C THR A 125 -20.13 -3.95 32.13
N ARG A 126 -20.42 -3.93 33.44
CA ARG A 126 -19.79 -4.86 34.40
C ARG A 126 -19.92 -6.35 34.00
N PRO A 127 -21.10 -6.86 33.57
CA PRO A 127 -21.20 -8.25 33.13
C PRO A 127 -20.41 -8.53 31.85
N GLY A 128 -20.42 -7.60 30.89
CA GLY A 128 -19.68 -7.74 29.64
C GLY A 128 -18.17 -7.66 29.82
N SER A 129 -17.68 -6.79 30.71
CA SER A 129 -16.28 -6.73 31.12
C SER A 129 -15.86 -8.02 31.79
N LEU A 130 -16.67 -8.60 32.69
CA LEU A 130 -16.34 -9.89 33.31
C LEU A 130 -16.20 -10.98 32.25
N LEU A 131 -17.12 -11.01 31.28
CA LEU A 131 -17.12 -11.99 30.19
C LEU A 131 -15.88 -11.88 29.29
N LEU A 132 -15.49 -10.65 28.90
CA LEU A 132 -14.44 -10.45 27.90
C LEU A 132 -13.04 -10.26 28.50
N THR A 133 -12.94 -9.86 29.76
CA THR A 133 -11.67 -9.51 30.41
C THR A 133 -11.35 -10.36 31.64
N GLY A 134 -12.33 -11.05 32.21
CA GLY A 134 -12.21 -11.74 33.49
C GLY A 134 -12.40 -10.82 34.71
N TYR A 135 -12.67 -9.52 34.51
CA TYR A 135 -12.85 -8.55 35.59
C TYR A 135 -14.24 -7.90 35.55
N VAL A 136 -14.87 -7.74 36.73
CA VAL A 136 -16.15 -7.04 36.87
C VAL A 136 -16.01 -5.53 36.61
N THR A 137 -14.86 -4.95 36.95
CA THR A 137 -14.56 -3.54 36.71
C THR A 137 -14.35 -3.30 35.20
N PRO A 138 -15.07 -2.35 34.58
CA PRO A 138 -14.89 -2.00 33.18
C PRO A 138 -13.45 -1.68 32.81
N ILE A 139 -13.00 -2.12 31.62
CA ILE A 139 -11.59 -2.03 31.21
C ILE A 139 -11.06 -0.58 31.25
N HIS A 140 -11.89 0.42 31.00
CA HIS A 140 -11.50 1.82 31.03
C HIS A 140 -11.38 2.43 32.44
N GLU A 141 -11.85 1.71 33.47
CA GLU A 141 -11.70 2.05 34.89
C GLU A 141 -10.56 1.26 35.54
N GLN A 142 -9.98 0.29 34.82
CA GLN A 142 -8.87 -0.52 35.31
C GLN A 142 -7.56 0.28 35.30
N PRO A 143 -6.67 0.05 36.29
CA PRO A 143 -5.29 0.52 36.22
C PRO A 143 -4.61 0.07 34.93
N VAL A 144 -3.66 0.86 34.41
CA VAL A 144 -3.06 0.60 33.09
C VAL A 144 -2.34 -0.74 33.01
N HIS A 145 -1.68 -1.17 34.09
CA HIS A 145 -1.03 -2.49 34.16
C HIS A 145 -2.05 -3.64 34.05
N ILE A 146 -3.25 -3.49 34.63
CA ILE A 146 -4.32 -4.49 34.48
C ILE A 146 -4.85 -4.49 33.05
N ARG A 147 -5.01 -3.31 32.42
CA ARG A 147 -5.39 -3.21 31.00
C ARG A 147 -4.37 -3.91 30.10
N GLU A 148 -3.08 -3.71 30.35
CA GLU A 148 -1.99 -4.39 29.64
C GLU A 148 -2.10 -5.91 29.81
N SER A 149 -2.28 -6.41 31.04
CA SER A 149 -2.47 -7.85 31.32
C SER A 149 -3.71 -8.44 30.63
N ILE A 150 -4.81 -7.68 30.52
CA ILE A 150 -6.01 -8.11 29.76
C ILE A 150 -5.64 -8.30 28.28
N LEU A 151 -4.95 -7.34 27.67
CA LEU A 151 -4.53 -7.42 26.27
C LEU A 151 -3.53 -8.56 26.04
N GLN A 152 -2.60 -8.79 26.98
CA GLN A 152 -1.71 -9.96 26.96
C GLN A 152 -2.50 -11.26 27.01
N GLY A 153 -3.49 -11.37 27.90
CA GLY A 153 -4.37 -12.54 28.00
C GLY A 153 -5.17 -12.81 26.72
N TRP A 154 -5.53 -11.77 25.96
CA TRP A 154 -6.21 -11.94 24.68
C TRP A 154 -5.33 -12.55 23.58
N THR A 155 -4.00 -12.49 23.68
CA THR A 155 -3.08 -13.05 22.66
C THR A 155 -3.20 -14.57 22.54
N THR A 156 -3.43 -15.26 23.66
CA THR A 156 -3.54 -16.73 23.77
C THR A 156 -4.95 -17.19 24.15
N ALA A 157 -5.92 -16.27 24.18
CA ALA A 157 -7.30 -16.57 24.54
C ALA A 157 -7.88 -17.68 23.64
N ARG A 158 -8.65 -18.59 24.22
CA ARG A 158 -9.29 -19.69 23.47
C ARG A 158 -10.29 -19.18 22.44
N LEU A 159 -10.98 -18.07 22.73
CA LEU A 159 -11.93 -17.42 21.84
C LEU A 159 -11.21 -16.71 20.68
N PRO A 160 -11.40 -17.13 19.41
CA PRO A 160 -10.73 -16.52 18.25
C PRO A 160 -10.99 -15.02 18.10
N LEU A 161 -12.20 -14.58 18.48
CA LEU A 161 -12.58 -13.17 18.45
C LEU A 161 -11.66 -12.29 19.33
N LEU A 162 -11.27 -12.76 20.51
CA LEU A 162 -10.37 -12.00 21.40
C LEU A 162 -8.97 -11.88 20.81
N ARG A 163 -8.45 -12.96 20.19
CA ARG A 163 -7.16 -12.92 19.48
C ARG A 163 -7.21 -11.94 18.31
N GLN A 164 -8.30 -11.93 17.56
CA GLN A 164 -8.50 -10.98 16.46
C GLN A 164 -8.59 -9.53 16.96
N LEU A 165 -9.37 -9.27 18.01
CA LEU A 165 -9.49 -7.94 18.62
C LEU A 165 -8.15 -7.42 19.12
N GLN A 166 -7.37 -8.25 19.82
CA GLN A 166 -6.04 -7.87 20.31
C GLN A 166 -5.13 -7.43 19.16
N ARG A 167 -5.08 -8.20 18.06
CA ARG A 167 -4.26 -7.85 16.89
C ARG A 167 -4.74 -6.57 16.21
N SER A 168 -6.04 -6.46 15.91
CA SER A 168 -6.59 -5.30 15.21
C SER A 168 -6.45 -4.02 16.03
N LEU A 169 -6.69 -4.07 17.35
CA LEU A 169 -6.56 -2.92 18.25
C LEU A 169 -5.10 -2.51 18.44
N THR A 170 -4.18 -3.45 18.63
CA THR A 170 -2.75 -3.10 18.75
C THR A 170 -2.21 -2.52 17.45
N MET A 171 -2.55 -3.07 16.28
CA MET A 171 -2.09 -2.53 15.00
C MET A 171 -2.60 -1.12 14.73
N ILE A 172 -3.91 -0.85 14.90
CA ILE A 172 -4.47 0.48 14.63
C ILE A 172 -3.92 1.53 15.61
N VAL A 173 -3.71 1.16 16.88
CA VAL A 173 -3.11 2.05 17.88
C VAL A 173 -1.66 2.34 17.54
N LYS A 174 -0.83 1.32 17.29
CA LYS A 174 0.57 1.51 16.87
C LYS A 174 0.66 2.40 15.63
N GLN A 175 -0.11 2.06 14.59
CA GLN A 175 -0.08 2.81 13.34
C GLN A 175 -0.48 4.28 13.53
N THR A 176 -1.48 4.56 14.37
CA THR A 176 -1.94 5.93 14.62
C THR A 176 -0.95 6.70 15.50
N TRP A 177 -0.38 6.06 16.52
CA TRP A 177 0.62 6.67 17.39
C TRP A 177 1.90 7.00 16.63
N ILE A 178 2.44 6.08 15.81
CA ILE A 178 3.66 6.33 15.00
C ILE A 178 3.50 7.58 14.11
N LYS A 179 2.30 7.80 13.54
CA LYS A 179 2.01 8.96 12.68
C LYS A 179 1.84 10.27 13.46
N SER A 180 1.54 10.21 14.77
CA SER A 180 1.22 11.39 15.57
C SER A 180 2.29 11.75 16.61
N THR A 181 3.13 10.80 17.02
CA THR A 181 4.18 11.05 18.02
C THR A 181 5.29 11.95 17.49
N GLU A 182 5.82 12.81 18.37
CA GLU A 182 7.00 13.62 18.12
C GLU A 182 8.27 13.00 18.71
N THR A 183 8.13 11.98 19.55
CA THR A 183 9.26 11.40 20.31
C THR A 183 9.95 10.26 19.57
N LEU A 184 9.20 9.40 18.88
CA LEU A 184 9.77 8.27 18.14
C LEU A 184 10.75 8.71 17.03
N PRO A 185 10.44 9.73 16.19
CA PRO A 185 11.39 10.14 15.16
C PRO A 185 12.73 10.63 15.71
N ARG A 186 12.71 11.26 16.89
CA ARG A 186 13.90 11.75 17.60
C ARG A 186 14.77 10.62 18.12
N VAL A 187 14.15 9.59 18.69
CA VAL A 187 14.86 8.36 19.13
C VAL A 187 15.50 7.64 17.94
N LEU A 188 14.82 7.60 16.79
CA LEU A 188 15.30 6.90 15.60
C LEU A 188 16.32 7.70 14.78
N GLY A 189 16.24 9.04 14.82
CA GLY A 189 16.92 9.91 13.85
C GLY A 189 16.34 9.81 12.44
N VAL A 190 15.09 9.37 12.30
CA VAL A 190 14.42 9.30 10.99
C VAL A 190 13.97 10.70 10.57
N PRO A 191 14.29 11.14 9.35
CA PRO A 191 13.90 12.47 8.90
C PRO A 191 12.41 12.49 8.57
N ARG A 192 11.76 13.65 8.80
CA ARG A 192 10.33 13.86 8.53
C ARG A 192 9.97 13.74 7.03
N VAL A 193 10.93 14.09 6.18
CA VAL A 193 10.89 14.12 4.71
C VAL A 193 12.29 13.77 4.21
N PRO A 194 12.50 13.42 2.94
CA PRO A 194 13.84 13.10 2.46
C PRO A 194 14.83 14.26 2.69
N VAL A 195 15.95 13.96 3.33
CA VAL A 195 17.02 14.94 3.60
C VAL A 195 17.70 15.29 2.28
N GLY A 196 17.96 16.59 2.05
CA GLY A 196 18.67 17.05 0.86
C GLY A 196 17.89 16.88 -0.45
N MET A 197 16.56 16.64 -0.38
CA MET A 197 15.73 16.57 -1.59
C MET A 197 15.77 17.91 -2.34
N ILE A 198 16.10 17.83 -3.62
CA ILE A 198 15.95 18.96 -4.55
C ILE A 198 14.65 18.75 -5.32
N PRO A 199 13.67 19.67 -5.21
CA PRO A 199 12.46 19.59 -6.02
C PRO A 199 12.80 19.52 -7.51
N GLY A 200 12.24 18.52 -8.18
CA GLY A 200 12.33 18.41 -9.62
C GLY A 200 11.56 19.53 -10.32
N LYS A 201 11.87 19.79 -11.58
CA LYS A 201 11.13 20.78 -12.39
C LYS A 201 9.64 20.42 -12.52
N GLY A 202 9.30 19.13 -12.48
CA GLY A 202 7.94 18.66 -12.70
C GLY A 202 7.41 18.99 -14.10
N TYR A 203 6.09 19.01 -14.22
CA TYR A 203 5.38 19.49 -15.40
C TYR A 203 4.25 20.41 -14.95
N ASP A 204 4.10 21.55 -15.64
CA ASP A 204 3.08 22.54 -15.35
C ASP A 204 1.75 22.10 -15.96
N TYR A 205 1.04 21.24 -15.25
CA TYR A 205 -0.28 20.76 -15.68
C TYR A 205 -1.34 21.86 -15.60
N GLU A 206 -2.12 21.98 -16.67
CA GLU A 206 -3.34 22.76 -16.67
C GLU A 206 -4.56 21.85 -16.47
N PHE A 207 -5.36 22.16 -15.45
CA PHE A 207 -6.58 21.43 -15.13
C PHE A 207 -7.81 22.29 -15.45
N LEU A 208 -8.78 21.70 -16.16
CA LEU A 208 -10.04 22.37 -16.48
C LEU A 208 -10.76 22.76 -15.20
N GLN A 209 -11.02 24.07 -15.06
CA GLN A 209 -11.84 24.62 -13.98
C GLN A 209 -13.28 24.76 -14.45
N ILE A 210 -14.23 24.31 -13.64
CA ILE A 210 -15.65 24.35 -13.98
C ILE A 210 -16.33 25.47 -13.21
N PRO A 211 -17.15 26.30 -13.90
CA PRO A 211 -18.12 27.23 -13.35
C PRO A 211 -18.61 26.97 -11.91
N PRO A 212 -19.04 27.95 -11.12
CA PRO A 212 -20.20 27.71 -10.27
C PRO A 212 -21.46 27.56 -11.14
N GLY A 213 -22.41 26.70 -10.76
CA GLY A 213 -23.67 26.57 -11.51
C GLY A 213 -24.58 25.42 -11.08
N ASN A 214 -25.88 25.61 -11.30
CA ASN A 214 -26.95 24.70 -10.83
C ASN A 214 -27.28 23.55 -11.80
N LYS A 215 -26.85 23.66 -13.06
CA LYS A 215 -27.07 22.63 -14.08
C LYS A 215 -25.78 21.81 -14.30
N PRO A 216 -25.90 20.54 -14.72
CA PRO A 216 -24.72 19.75 -15.09
C PRO A 216 -23.92 20.45 -16.21
N GLU A 217 -22.61 20.56 -16.01
CA GLU A 217 -21.69 21.01 -17.07
C GLU A 217 -21.57 19.94 -18.14
N VAL A 218 -21.55 20.31 -19.43
CA VAL A 218 -21.43 19.34 -20.53
C VAL A 218 -20.20 19.64 -21.36
N ILE A 219 -19.26 18.69 -21.39
CA ILE A 219 -18.00 18.79 -22.13
C ILE A 219 -18.00 17.74 -23.25
N ASN A 220 -17.48 18.07 -24.44
CA ASN A 220 -17.39 17.14 -25.56
C ASN A 220 -15.93 16.84 -25.89
N THR A 221 -15.63 15.58 -26.17
CA THR A 221 -14.29 15.12 -26.55
C THR A 221 -14.38 13.92 -27.49
N ASP A 222 -13.28 13.50 -28.12
CA ASP A 222 -13.26 12.25 -28.88
C ASP A 222 -13.14 11.07 -27.92
N VAL A 223 -12.22 11.16 -26.96
CA VAL A 223 -11.98 10.12 -25.95
C VAL A 223 -11.99 10.72 -24.55
N VAL A 224 -12.68 10.05 -23.63
CA VAL A 224 -12.55 10.29 -22.19
C VAL A 224 -11.86 9.10 -21.53
N ILE A 225 -10.83 9.37 -20.75
CA ILE A 225 -10.08 8.40 -19.96
C ILE A 225 -10.41 8.61 -18.49
N VAL A 226 -10.88 7.57 -17.82
CA VAL A 226 -11.26 7.59 -16.39
C VAL A 226 -10.14 6.98 -15.56
N GLY A 227 -9.33 7.81 -14.93
CA GLY A 227 -8.17 7.46 -14.13
C GLY A 227 -6.85 7.86 -14.81
N SER A 228 -5.97 8.53 -14.05
CA SER A 228 -4.66 9.01 -14.52
C SER A 228 -3.50 8.02 -14.28
N GLY A 229 -3.81 6.79 -13.85
CA GLY A 229 -2.84 5.77 -13.48
C GLY A 229 -1.96 5.26 -14.63
N CYS A 230 -1.18 4.19 -14.38
CA CYS A 230 -0.20 3.68 -15.34
C CYS A 230 -0.76 3.41 -16.74
N GLY A 231 -1.90 2.73 -16.85
CA GLY A 231 -2.49 2.50 -18.16
C GLY A 231 -3.23 3.72 -18.73
N GLY A 232 -3.74 4.60 -17.86
CA GLY A 232 -4.40 5.85 -18.25
C GLY A 232 -3.43 6.84 -18.87
N GLY A 233 -2.24 7.01 -18.28
CA GLY A 233 -1.16 7.84 -18.82
C GLY A 233 -0.68 7.35 -20.19
N VAL A 234 -0.40 6.04 -20.33
CA VAL A 234 -0.02 5.45 -21.62
C VAL A 234 -1.10 5.66 -22.67
N SER A 235 -2.37 5.39 -22.30
CA SER A 235 -3.50 5.58 -23.20
C SER A 235 -3.68 7.03 -23.63
N ALA A 236 -3.51 7.97 -22.70
CA ALA A 236 -3.62 9.40 -22.95
C ALA A 236 -2.57 9.87 -23.95
N LYS A 237 -1.30 9.49 -23.74
CA LYS A 237 -0.20 9.79 -24.66
C LYS A 237 -0.53 9.28 -26.07
N ASN A 238 -0.74 7.97 -26.20
CA ASN A 238 -0.88 7.34 -27.51
C ASN A 238 -2.08 7.89 -28.30
N LEU A 239 -3.21 8.16 -27.63
CA LEU A 239 -4.40 8.70 -28.28
C LEU A 239 -4.27 10.19 -28.63
N ALA A 240 -3.62 10.99 -27.78
CA ALA A 240 -3.38 12.40 -28.06
C ALA A 240 -2.36 12.59 -29.19
N GLU A 241 -1.26 11.82 -29.20
CA GLU A 241 -0.26 11.83 -30.28
C GLU A 241 -0.84 11.35 -31.62
N ALA A 242 -1.87 10.50 -31.59
CA ALA A 242 -2.63 10.11 -32.77
C ALA A 242 -3.59 11.21 -33.29
N GLY A 243 -3.65 12.37 -32.61
CA GLY A 243 -4.41 13.55 -33.02
C GLY A 243 -5.85 13.62 -32.50
N TYR A 244 -6.24 12.77 -31.54
CA TYR A 244 -7.58 12.79 -30.95
C TYR A 244 -7.70 13.82 -29.82
N LYS A 245 -8.90 14.40 -29.66
CA LYS A 245 -9.23 15.18 -28.46
C LYS A 245 -9.40 14.21 -27.29
N VAL A 246 -8.53 14.34 -26.29
CA VAL A 246 -8.50 13.46 -25.11
C VAL A 246 -8.75 14.28 -23.86
N ILE A 247 -9.66 13.81 -23.01
CA ILE A 247 -9.82 14.30 -21.63
C ILE A 247 -9.49 13.17 -20.67
N VAL A 248 -8.53 13.37 -19.77
CA VAL A 248 -8.24 12.46 -18.66
C VAL A 248 -8.88 13.01 -17.39
N THR A 249 -9.54 12.14 -16.65
CA THR A 249 -10.17 12.49 -15.37
C THR A 249 -9.55 11.70 -14.22
N GLU A 250 -9.33 12.36 -13.08
CA GLU A 250 -8.74 11.77 -11.88
C GLU A 250 -9.55 12.20 -10.65
N LYS A 251 -9.85 11.27 -9.74
CA LYS A 251 -10.56 11.57 -8.49
C LYS A 251 -9.66 12.24 -7.46
N ALA A 252 -8.37 11.94 -7.49
CA ALA A 252 -7.34 12.57 -6.68
C ALA A 252 -6.89 13.92 -7.28
N TYR A 253 -5.90 14.52 -6.65
CA TYR A 253 -5.32 15.80 -7.01
C TYR A 253 -3.82 15.66 -7.31
N HIS A 254 -3.31 16.50 -8.20
CA HIS A 254 -1.88 16.63 -8.49
C HIS A 254 -1.15 17.37 -7.36
N TRP A 255 0.02 16.90 -6.98
CA TRP A 255 0.89 17.60 -6.04
C TRP A 255 2.13 18.04 -6.79
N THR A 256 2.47 19.33 -6.71
CA THR A 256 3.71 19.82 -7.31
C THR A 256 4.90 19.27 -6.52
N PRO A 257 6.09 19.20 -7.15
CA PRO A 257 7.33 18.71 -6.53
C PRO A 257 7.62 19.24 -5.12
N ASP A 258 7.34 20.53 -4.88
CA ASP A 258 7.57 21.24 -3.62
C ASP A 258 6.42 21.09 -2.59
N HIS A 259 5.28 20.53 -2.99
CA HIS A 259 4.09 20.32 -2.13
C HIS A 259 3.72 18.84 -1.97
N PHE A 260 4.57 17.89 -2.38
CA PHE A 260 4.27 16.47 -2.17
C PHE A 260 4.05 16.16 -0.68
N PRO A 261 2.97 15.46 -0.31
CA PRO A 261 2.64 15.15 1.08
C PRO A 261 3.52 14.00 1.63
N MET A 262 4.83 14.21 1.72
CA MET A 262 5.81 13.14 1.98
C MET A 262 5.93 12.72 3.45
N THR A 263 5.31 13.46 4.37
CA THR A 263 5.23 13.05 5.78
C THR A 263 4.30 11.84 5.91
N GLU A 264 4.60 10.93 6.83
CA GLU A 264 3.82 9.70 7.04
C GLU A 264 2.31 9.97 7.18
N THR A 265 1.92 10.95 8.00
CA THR A 265 0.52 11.32 8.23
C THR A 265 -0.22 11.75 6.97
N ASN A 266 0.39 12.65 6.20
CA ASN A 266 -0.21 13.21 4.99
C ASN A 266 -0.15 12.22 3.81
N GLY A 267 0.95 11.50 3.64
CA GLY A 267 1.16 10.59 2.53
C GLY A 267 0.12 9.48 2.50
N TRP A 268 -0.10 8.81 3.65
CA TRP A 268 -1.16 7.81 3.77
C TRP A 268 -2.54 8.39 3.45
N SER A 269 -2.85 9.59 3.93
CA SER A 269 -4.18 10.20 3.80
C SER A 269 -4.49 10.68 2.38
N HIS A 270 -3.50 11.26 1.69
CA HIS A 270 -3.70 11.92 0.40
C HIS A 270 -3.37 11.05 -0.80
N LEU A 271 -2.51 10.05 -0.65
CA LEU A 271 -1.97 9.28 -1.79
C LEU A 271 -2.46 7.83 -1.85
N PHE A 272 -3.17 7.35 -0.82
CA PHE A 272 -3.67 5.98 -0.75
C PHE A 272 -5.18 5.92 -0.58
N MET A 273 -5.79 4.95 -1.25
CA MET A 273 -7.19 4.63 -1.07
C MET A 273 -7.44 4.17 0.37
N ASN A 274 -8.41 4.80 1.04
CA ASN A 274 -8.77 4.55 2.44
C ASN A 274 -7.56 4.53 3.41
N GLY A 275 -6.56 5.38 3.19
CA GLY A 275 -5.40 5.44 4.09
C GLY A 275 -4.55 4.17 4.14
N ALA A 276 -4.68 3.30 3.13
CA ALA A 276 -4.12 1.94 3.10
C ALA A 276 -4.71 0.96 4.16
N VAL A 277 -5.94 1.21 4.63
CA VAL A 277 -6.65 0.38 5.64
C VAL A 277 -7.74 -0.48 4.98
N MET A 278 -7.50 -1.01 3.78
CA MET A 278 -8.45 -1.89 3.09
C MET A 278 -8.15 -3.37 3.38
N SER A 279 -9.00 -4.03 4.16
CA SER A 279 -8.85 -5.46 4.47
C SER A 279 -9.89 -6.32 3.75
N SER A 280 -9.54 -7.60 3.49
CA SER A 280 -10.47 -8.60 2.97
C SER A 280 -11.60 -8.85 3.97
N ASP A 281 -12.72 -9.37 3.48
CA ASP A 281 -13.87 -9.70 4.34
C ASP A 281 -13.55 -10.65 5.50
N ASP A 282 -12.59 -11.55 5.31
CA ASP A 282 -12.11 -12.48 6.35
C ASP A 282 -10.91 -11.93 7.14
N THR A 283 -10.50 -10.70 6.87
CA THR A 283 -9.36 -9.99 7.50
C THR A 283 -7.99 -10.65 7.31
N SER A 284 -7.87 -11.66 6.44
CA SER A 284 -6.62 -12.38 6.20
C SER A 284 -5.58 -11.57 5.41
N ILE A 285 -6.02 -10.59 4.61
CA ILE A 285 -5.11 -9.76 3.80
C ILE A 285 -5.55 -8.30 3.77
N SER A 286 -4.57 -7.39 3.77
CA SER A 286 -4.80 -5.96 3.52
C SER A 286 -4.18 -5.49 2.21
N VAL A 287 -4.83 -4.54 1.54
CA VAL A 287 -4.43 -4.00 0.24
C VAL A 287 -4.01 -2.55 0.38
N VAL A 288 -2.81 -2.25 -0.13
CA VAL A 288 -2.25 -0.91 -0.28
C VAL A 288 -2.41 -0.48 -1.73
N ALA A 289 -3.36 0.41 -1.99
CA ALA A 289 -3.68 0.89 -3.34
C ALA A 289 -3.53 2.41 -3.45
N GLY A 290 -2.80 2.87 -4.46
CA GLY A 290 -2.61 4.30 -4.72
C GLY A 290 -3.90 5.01 -5.16
N GLN A 291 -4.14 6.19 -4.62
CA GLN A 291 -5.15 7.15 -5.02
C GLN A 291 -4.49 8.53 -5.14
N ALA A 292 -3.83 8.77 -6.27
CA ALA A 292 -3.07 9.98 -6.54
C ALA A 292 -3.12 10.30 -8.03
N TRP A 293 -2.81 11.54 -8.41
CA TRP A 293 -2.44 11.85 -9.80
C TRP A 293 -1.28 10.94 -10.23
N GLY A 294 -1.44 10.20 -11.34
CA GLY A 294 -0.52 9.13 -11.76
C GLY A 294 -0.79 7.74 -11.14
N GLY A 295 -1.79 7.63 -10.27
CA GLY A 295 -2.24 6.38 -9.65
C GLY A 295 -1.16 5.66 -8.85
N GLY A 296 -1.17 4.31 -8.89
CA GLY A 296 -0.17 3.49 -8.20
C GLY A 296 1.28 3.75 -8.67
N GLY A 297 1.49 4.27 -9.88
CA GLY A 297 2.82 4.66 -10.38
C GLY A 297 3.43 5.83 -9.61
N THR A 298 2.63 6.61 -8.87
CA THR A 298 3.10 7.70 -8.01
C THR A 298 3.64 7.19 -6.69
N VAL A 299 3.08 6.13 -6.12
CA VAL A 299 3.43 5.62 -4.78
C VAL A 299 4.25 4.33 -4.77
N ASN A 300 4.54 3.76 -5.95
CA ASN A 300 5.40 2.57 -6.03
C ASN A 300 6.90 2.88 -5.85
N TRP A 301 7.70 1.82 -5.74
CA TRP A 301 9.12 1.88 -5.38
C TRP A 301 10.07 1.77 -6.57
N SER A 302 9.67 2.29 -7.74
CA SER A 302 10.46 2.31 -8.99
C SER A 302 10.81 0.95 -9.63
N ALA A 303 10.57 -0.17 -8.94
CA ALA A 303 10.78 -1.53 -9.43
C ALA A 303 10.10 -1.80 -10.78
N SER A 304 10.90 -2.22 -11.77
CA SER A 304 10.50 -2.29 -13.18
C SER A 304 10.86 -3.63 -13.83
N LEU A 305 10.32 -4.72 -13.28
CA LEU A 305 10.48 -6.08 -13.83
C LEU A 305 9.49 -6.33 -14.99
N GLN A 306 9.97 -6.95 -16.07
CA GLN A 306 9.12 -7.39 -17.18
C GLN A 306 8.43 -8.73 -16.87
N THR A 307 7.26 -8.95 -17.49
CA THR A 307 6.48 -10.20 -17.38
C THR A 307 7.29 -11.41 -17.83
N GLN A 308 7.38 -12.44 -16.98
CA GLN A 308 8.19 -13.62 -17.26
C GLN A 308 7.62 -14.49 -18.39
N GLY A 309 8.51 -15.16 -19.14
CA GLY A 309 8.14 -15.94 -20.31
C GLY A 309 7.15 -17.07 -20.05
N PHE A 310 7.21 -17.73 -18.89
CA PHE A 310 6.26 -18.79 -18.53
C PHE A 310 4.84 -18.24 -18.29
N VAL A 311 4.70 -17.06 -17.67
CA VAL A 311 3.40 -16.38 -17.50
C VAL A 311 2.83 -15.97 -18.86
N ARG A 312 3.68 -15.44 -19.75
CA ARG A 312 3.29 -15.07 -21.11
C ARG A 312 2.76 -16.28 -21.90
N ARG A 313 3.41 -17.44 -21.78
CA ARG A 313 2.96 -18.70 -22.39
C ARG A 313 1.61 -19.15 -21.81
N GLU A 314 1.45 -19.13 -20.48
CA GLU A 314 0.18 -19.45 -19.83
C GLU A 314 -0.97 -18.58 -20.38
N TRP A 315 -0.75 -17.27 -20.51
CA TRP A 315 -1.76 -16.36 -21.04
C TRP A 315 -2.05 -16.61 -22.53
N ALA A 316 -1.04 -16.98 -23.32
CA ALA A 316 -1.21 -17.34 -24.73
C ALA A 316 -2.01 -18.64 -24.91
N GLU A 317 -1.74 -19.66 -24.08
CA GLU A 317 -2.44 -20.95 -24.07
C GLU A 317 -3.92 -20.80 -23.68
N ARG A 318 -4.29 -19.76 -22.93
CA ARG A 318 -5.68 -19.34 -22.69
C ARG A 318 -6.36 -18.70 -23.91
N GLY A 319 -5.73 -18.79 -25.08
CA GLY A 319 -6.24 -18.26 -26.35
C GLY A 319 -5.98 -16.77 -26.52
N ILE A 320 -4.88 -16.22 -25.98
CA ILE A 320 -4.50 -14.81 -26.14
C ILE A 320 -3.05 -14.73 -26.68
N PRO A 321 -2.81 -15.13 -27.94
CA PRO A 321 -1.46 -15.31 -28.50
C PRO A 321 -0.62 -14.01 -28.55
N PHE A 322 -1.25 -12.85 -28.36
CA PHE A 322 -0.58 -11.56 -28.22
C PHE A 322 0.57 -11.61 -27.21
N PHE A 323 0.40 -12.28 -26.06
CA PHE A 323 1.42 -12.26 -25.01
C PHE A 323 2.73 -12.96 -25.37
N THR A 324 2.72 -13.89 -26.33
CA THR A 324 3.95 -14.51 -26.86
C THR A 324 4.42 -13.90 -28.18
N SER A 325 3.73 -12.87 -28.67
CA SER A 325 4.09 -12.19 -29.92
C SER A 325 5.26 -11.22 -29.73
N ALA A 326 5.93 -10.90 -30.85
CA ALA A 326 6.92 -9.81 -30.90
C ALA A 326 6.30 -8.46 -30.50
N GLU A 327 5.02 -8.24 -30.82
CA GLU A 327 4.36 -6.96 -30.54
C GLU A 327 4.17 -6.69 -29.05
N PHE A 328 3.94 -7.72 -28.23
CA PHE A 328 3.95 -7.55 -26.78
C PHE A 328 5.35 -7.23 -26.27
N GLN A 329 6.41 -7.82 -26.84
CA GLN A 329 7.78 -7.47 -26.51
C GLN A 329 8.08 -6.00 -26.87
N HIS A 330 7.73 -5.56 -28.08
CA HIS A 330 7.88 -4.16 -28.48
C HIS A 330 7.11 -3.20 -27.55
N SER A 331 5.95 -3.61 -27.05
CA SER A 331 5.19 -2.81 -26.08
C SER A 331 5.91 -2.71 -24.72
N LEU A 332 6.52 -3.79 -24.25
CA LEU A 332 7.38 -3.77 -23.05
C LEU A 332 8.60 -2.88 -23.26
N ASP A 333 9.26 -2.99 -24.41
CA ASP A 333 10.48 -2.26 -24.72
C ASP A 333 10.23 -0.76 -24.85
N ARG A 334 9.19 -0.33 -25.58
CA ARG A 334 8.78 1.09 -25.67
C ARG A 334 8.50 1.69 -24.29
N VAL A 335 7.87 0.91 -23.42
CA VAL A 335 7.55 1.36 -22.06
C VAL A 335 8.82 1.52 -21.22
N CYS A 336 9.70 0.52 -21.24
CA CYS A 336 10.98 0.58 -20.53
C CYS A 336 11.88 1.70 -21.05
N GLU A 337 11.98 1.86 -22.36
CA GLU A 337 12.78 2.91 -23.01
C GLU A 337 12.28 4.29 -22.63
N ARG A 338 10.97 4.55 -22.74
CA ARG A 338 10.39 5.86 -22.40
C ARG A 338 10.65 6.24 -20.93
N MET A 339 10.62 5.26 -20.04
CA MET A 339 10.84 5.46 -18.61
C MET A 339 12.32 5.42 -18.20
N GLY A 340 13.23 5.14 -19.15
CA GLY A 340 14.66 4.96 -18.87
C GLY A 340 14.92 3.86 -17.84
N VAL A 341 14.23 2.72 -17.98
CA VAL A 341 14.39 1.56 -17.08
C VAL A 341 15.78 0.97 -17.25
N SER A 342 16.60 1.01 -16.20
CA SER A 342 17.95 0.43 -16.21
C SER A 342 18.37 -0.02 -14.81
N THR A 343 19.41 -0.86 -14.76
CA THR A 343 20.16 -1.21 -13.55
C THR A 343 21.43 -0.36 -13.39
N ASP A 344 21.85 0.39 -14.40
CA ASP A 344 23.16 1.07 -14.44
C ASP A 344 23.31 2.16 -13.36
N TYR A 345 22.18 2.71 -12.90
CA TYR A 345 22.12 3.77 -11.89
C TYR A 345 21.61 3.28 -10.53
N VAL A 346 21.56 1.97 -10.33
CA VAL A 346 21.14 1.37 -9.07
C VAL A 346 22.28 1.43 -8.06
N GLU A 347 22.04 2.12 -6.95
CA GLU A 347 22.86 2.06 -5.76
C GLU A 347 22.14 1.23 -4.70
N GLN A 348 22.80 0.15 -4.24
CA GLN A 348 22.24 -0.73 -3.22
C GLN A 348 22.39 -0.07 -1.85
N ASN A 349 21.28 0.24 -1.19
CA ASN A 349 21.34 0.57 0.24
C ASN A 349 21.73 -0.68 1.05
N ARG A 350 22.03 -0.50 2.35
CA ARG A 350 22.51 -1.61 3.18
C ARG A 350 21.54 -2.79 3.25
N THR A 351 20.24 -2.52 3.39
CA THR A 351 19.18 -3.55 3.40
C THR A 351 19.19 -4.40 2.13
N ASN A 352 19.27 -3.78 0.96
CA ASN A 352 19.29 -4.50 -0.32
C ASN A 352 20.62 -5.24 -0.55
N ALA A 353 21.75 -4.67 -0.10
CA ALA A 353 23.07 -5.30 -0.17
C ALA A 353 23.14 -6.59 0.67
N ILE A 354 22.61 -6.57 1.90
CA ILE A 354 22.50 -7.75 2.78
C ILE A 354 21.69 -8.86 2.10
N LEU A 355 20.60 -8.53 1.39
CA LEU A 355 19.80 -9.53 0.68
C LEU A 355 20.60 -10.21 -0.45
N LEU A 356 21.30 -9.42 -1.27
CA LEU A 356 22.11 -9.94 -2.38
C LEU A 356 23.27 -10.80 -1.86
N GLU A 357 23.96 -10.34 -0.82
CA GLU A 357 25.10 -11.05 -0.25
C GLU A 357 24.68 -12.35 0.45
N GLY A 358 23.56 -12.33 1.19
CA GLY A 358 22.98 -13.53 1.79
C GLY A 358 22.57 -14.55 0.73
N ALA A 359 21.96 -14.10 -0.38
CA ALA A 359 21.62 -14.96 -1.51
C ALA A 359 22.88 -15.54 -2.18
N ARG A 360 23.93 -14.72 -2.37
CA ARG A 360 25.22 -15.14 -2.92
C ARG A 360 25.89 -16.22 -2.07
N LYS A 361 25.94 -16.05 -0.75
CA LYS A 361 26.54 -17.02 0.19
C LYS A 361 25.79 -18.36 0.21
N LEU A 362 24.48 -18.35 -0.04
CA LEU A 362 23.66 -19.56 -0.11
C LEU A 362 23.53 -20.15 -1.52
N GLY A 363 24.10 -19.51 -2.54
CA GLY A 363 24.03 -19.95 -3.93
C GLY A 363 22.65 -19.75 -4.59
N TYR A 364 21.80 -18.88 -4.05
CA TYR A 364 20.48 -18.59 -4.61
C TYR A 364 20.56 -17.63 -5.80
N ALA A 365 19.75 -17.86 -6.84
CA ALA A 365 19.63 -16.94 -7.97
C ALA A 365 19.07 -15.58 -7.52
N HIS A 366 19.84 -14.52 -7.77
CA HIS A 366 19.51 -13.16 -7.38
C HIS A 366 20.01 -12.15 -8.42
N LYS A 367 19.44 -10.94 -8.40
CA LYS A 367 19.85 -9.84 -9.28
C LYS A 367 19.41 -8.47 -8.77
N ALA A 368 20.00 -7.42 -9.32
CA ALA A 368 19.49 -6.07 -9.19
C ALA A 368 18.12 -5.94 -9.87
N VAL A 369 17.24 -5.13 -9.30
CA VAL A 369 15.93 -4.80 -9.88
C VAL A 369 16.06 -3.53 -10.72
N PRO A 370 15.74 -3.57 -12.03
CA PRO A 370 15.74 -2.38 -12.87
C PRO A 370 14.79 -1.30 -12.33
N GLN A 371 15.21 -0.04 -12.41
CA GLN A 371 14.47 1.11 -11.88
C GLN A 371 14.07 2.07 -13.00
N ASN A 372 12.87 2.65 -12.93
CA ASN A 372 12.39 3.65 -13.89
C ASN A 372 12.83 5.08 -13.53
N THR A 373 14.13 5.33 -13.37
CA THR A 373 14.65 6.62 -12.89
C THR A 373 15.10 7.57 -14.00
N GLY A 374 14.80 7.25 -15.27
CA GLY A 374 15.15 8.12 -16.40
C GLY A 374 16.66 8.30 -16.58
N GLY A 375 17.44 7.27 -16.25
CA GLY A 375 18.91 7.31 -16.36
C GLY A 375 19.62 8.08 -15.25
N LYS A 376 19.03 8.17 -14.05
CA LYS A 376 19.61 8.86 -12.88
C LYS A 376 19.63 7.97 -11.65
N GLN A 377 20.55 8.25 -10.73
CA GLN A 377 20.48 7.69 -9.38
C GLN A 377 19.30 8.32 -8.64
N HIS A 378 18.58 7.53 -7.84
CA HIS A 378 17.45 7.99 -7.04
C HIS A 378 17.40 7.26 -5.70
N ALA A 379 17.72 7.96 -4.62
CA ALA A 379 18.00 7.34 -3.32
C ALA A 379 17.29 8.06 -2.16
N CYS A 380 16.00 8.39 -2.31
CA CYS A 380 15.29 9.23 -1.34
C CYS A 380 14.67 8.49 -0.14
N GLY A 381 14.54 7.16 -0.17
CA GLY A 381 13.91 6.38 0.90
C GLY A 381 12.38 6.51 1.04
N HIS A 382 11.76 7.49 0.38
CA HIS A 382 10.37 7.89 0.60
C HIS A 382 9.47 7.69 -0.64
N CYS A 383 9.89 6.91 -1.64
CA CYS A 383 9.12 6.70 -2.88
C CYS A 383 7.67 6.21 -2.65
N THR A 384 7.41 5.57 -1.50
CA THR A 384 6.05 5.21 -1.04
C THR A 384 5.11 6.42 -1.00
N PHE A 385 5.60 7.63 -0.73
CA PHE A 385 4.80 8.87 -0.65
C PHE A 385 5.00 9.82 -1.83
N GLY A 386 5.42 9.29 -2.98
CA GLY A 386 5.68 10.11 -4.17
C GLY A 386 7.16 10.39 -4.39
N CYS A 387 7.45 11.23 -5.40
CA CYS A 387 8.81 11.56 -5.81
C CYS A 387 8.90 13.06 -6.08
N GLY A 388 9.23 13.84 -5.04
CA GLY A 388 9.43 15.29 -5.15
C GLY A 388 10.61 15.68 -6.03
N SER A 389 11.58 14.80 -6.27
CA SER A 389 12.67 15.05 -7.24
C SER A 389 12.28 14.85 -8.71
N CYS A 390 11.10 14.27 -8.97
CA CYS A 390 10.64 13.89 -10.31
C CYS A 390 11.62 13.00 -11.10
N GLU A 391 12.44 12.20 -10.42
CA GLU A 391 13.35 11.25 -11.07
C GLU A 391 12.63 9.95 -11.42
N LYS A 392 11.70 9.50 -10.58
CA LYS A 392 10.85 8.33 -10.84
C LYS A 392 9.88 8.62 -12.00
N GLN A 393 10.15 8.02 -13.15
CA GLN A 393 9.45 8.21 -14.43
C GLN A 393 8.09 7.51 -14.49
N GLY A 394 7.30 7.57 -13.42
CA GLY A 394 5.90 7.13 -13.43
C GLY A 394 4.99 8.03 -14.29
N PRO A 395 3.69 7.72 -14.39
CA PRO A 395 2.78 8.39 -15.33
C PRO A 395 2.74 9.92 -15.20
N ALA A 396 2.81 10.43 -13.97
CA ALA A 396 2.81 11.87 -13.68
C ALA A 396 4.07 12.62 -14.15
N VAL A 397 5.17 11.92 -14.40
CA VAL A 397 6.46 12.50 -14.78
C VAL A 397 6.80 12.22 -16.25
N SER A 398 6.35 11.08 -16.80
CA SER A 398 6.69 10.66 -18.16
C SER A 398 5.51 10.77 -19.14
N TYR A 399 4.46 9.97 -18.96
CA TYR A 399 3.39 9.82 -19.97
C TYR A 399 2.35 10.93 -20.00
N LEU A 400 1.89 11.40 -18.85
CA LEU A 400 0.90 12.49 -18.80
C LEU A 400 1.48 13.81 -19.30
N PRO A 401 2.77 14.15 -19.08
CA PRO A 401 3.41 15.29 -19.75
C PRO A 401 3.49 15.13 -21.27
N ASP A 402 3.75 13.93 -21.78
CA ASP A 402 3.72 13.68 -23.23
C ASP A 402 2.30 13.90 -23.79
N ALA A 403 1.29 13.37 -23.11
CA ALA A 403 -0.11 13.56 -23.49
C ALA A 403 -0.50 15.04 -23.49
N ALA A 404 -0.07 15.80 -22.47
CA ALA A 404 -0.32 17.24 -22.37
C ALA A 404 0.32 18.00 -23.53
N ARG A 405 1.58 17.69 -23.86
CA ARG A 405 2.28 18.25 -25.04
C ARG A 405 1.58 17.93 -26.35
N ALA A 406 0.91 16.78 -26.44
CA ALA A 406 0.10 16.38 -27.59
C ALA A 406 -1.33 16.96 -27.57
N GLY A 407 -1.68 17.79 -26.57
CA GLY A 407 -2.96 18.50 -26.50
C GLY A 407 -4.06 17.81 -25.69
N ALA A 408 -3.73 16.79 -24.89
CA ALA A 408 -4.68 16.21 -23.93
C ALA A 408 -5.04 17.24 -22.84
N GLN A 409 -6.31 17.22 -22.41
CA GLN A 409 -6.80 18.04 -21.31
C GLN A 409 -7.07 17.19 -20.06
N PHE A 410 -7.03 17.82 -18.89
CA PHE A 410 -7.06 17.12 -17.61
C PHE A 410 -8.12 17.68 -16.67
N ILE A 411 -8.73 16.81 -15.87
CA ILE A 411 -9.62 17.17 -14.77
C ILE A 411 -9.21 16.36 -13.54
N GLU A 412 -8.67 17.04 -12.52
CA GLU A 412 -8.48 16.46 -11.19
C GLU A 412 -9.71 16.69 -10.29
N GLY A 413 -9.81 16.00 -9.16
CA GLY A 413 -10.98 16.10 -8.26
C GLY A 413 -12.28 15.57 -8.86
N PHE A 414 -12.23 14.79 -9.95
CA PHE A 414 -13.40 14.25 -10.65
C PHE A 414 -13.71 12.81 -10.24
N HIS A 415 -14.78 12.63 -9.47
CA HIS A 415 -15.33 11.32 -9.16
C HIS A 415 -16.27 10.85 -10.29
N ALA A 416 -15.80 9.92 -11.12
CA ALA A 416 -16.61 9.26 -12.15
C ALA A 416 -17.65 8.31 -11.50
N GLU A 417 -18.92 8.68 -11.61
CA GLU A 417 -20.02 7.94 -11.01
C GLU A 417 -20.52 6.82 -11.93
N ARG A 418 -20.67 7.12 -13.22
CA ARG A 418 -21.34 6.25 -14.19
C ARG A 418 -20.92 6.52 -15.64
N ILE A 419 -20.82 5.46 -16.43
CA ILE A 419 -20.73 5.51 -17.89
C ILE A 419 -22.13 5.70 -18.48
N ILE A 420 -22.24 6.58 -19.47
CA ILE A 420 -23.49 6.90 -20.17
C ILE A 420 -23.58 6.05 -21.43
N PHE A 421 -24.68 5.33 -21.60
CA PHE A 421 -24.94 4.51 -22.77
C PHE A 421 -26.09 5.04 -23.60
N SER A 422 -25.98 4.82 -24.91
CA SER A 422 -27.11 4.84 -25.84
C SER A 422 -27.31 3.44 -26.45
N THR A 423 -28.46 3.23 -27.09
CA THR A 423 -28.75 2.01 -27.83
C THR A 423 -28.93 2.36 -29.31
N LYS A 424 -28.16 1.72 -30.19
CA LYS A 424 -28.28 1.88 -31.65
C LYS A 424 -28.18 0.51 -32.32
N GLY A 425 -29.18 0.13 -33.12
CA GLY A 425 -29.22 -1.17 -33.80
C GLY A 425 -29.11 -2.37 -32.85
N GLY A 426 -29.75 -2.29 -31.67
CA GLY A 426 -29.66 -3.33 -30.62
C GLY A 426 -28.33 -3.38 -29.86
N LYS A 427 -27.32 -2.62 -30.27
CA LYS A 427 -26.02 -2.54 -29.60
C LYS A 427 -26.01 -1.45 -28.54
N ARG A 428 -25.40 -1.74 -27.39
CA ARG A 428 -25.16 -0.79 -26.31
C ARG A 428 -23.85 -0.03 -26.58
N ILE A 429 -23.93 1.28 -26.76
CA ILE A 429 -22.79 2.13 -27.15
C ILE A 429 -22.47 3.09 -26.00
N ALA A 430 -21.23 3.10 -25.52
CA ALA A 430 -20.78 4.10 -24.57
C ALA A 430 -20.63 5.46 -25.25
N THR A 431 -21.17 6.50 -24.63
CA THR A 431 -21.27 7.86 -25.19
C THR A 431 -20.69 8.94 -24.29
N GLY A 432 -20.10 8.53 -23.17
CA GLY A 432 -19.53 9.47 -22.21
C GLY A 432 -19.56 8.96 -20.78
N VAL A 433 -19.21 9.84 -19.85
CA VAL A 433 -19.16 9.60 -18.41
C VAL A 433 -19.84 10.75 -17.69
N ARG A 434 -20.58 10.42 -16.62
CA ARG A 434 -21.12 11.38 -15.67
C ARG A 434 -20.39 11.24 -14.34
N GLY A 435 -20.11 12.36 -13.69
CA GLY A 435 -19.52 12.37 -12.37
C GLY A 435 -19.69 13.69 -11.63
N THR A 436 -19.04 13.77 -10.48
CA THR A 436 -18.96 14.99 -9.66
C THR A 436 -17.53 15.49 -9.66
N TRP A 437 -17.34 16.75 -10.01
CA TRP A 437 -16.08 17.47 -9.86
C TRP A 437 -16.09 18.27 -8.55
N VAL A 438 -14.95 18.29 -7.87
CA VAL A 438 -14.68 19.10 -6.70
C VAL A 438 -13.43 19.94 -6.99
N SER A 439 -13.55 21.25 -6.83
CA SER A 439 -12.41 22.16 -7.02
C SER A 439 -11.44 22.10 -5.83
N ARG A 440 -10.23 22.60 -6.05
CA ARG A 440 -9.39 23.10 -4.95
C ARG A 440 -10.03 24.32 -4.29
N ASP A 441 -9.57 24.63 -3.08
CA ASP A 441 -9.87 25.89 -2.42
C ASP A 441 -9.12 27.08 -3.07
N ILE A 442 -9.43 28.30 -2.60
CA ILE A 442 -8.86 29.54 -3.14
C ILE A 442 -7.33 29.64 -2.98
N ASN A 443 -6.74 28.85 -2.08
CA ASN A 443 -5.30 28.79 -1.84
C ASN A 443 -4.63 27.63 -2.58
N GLY A 444 -5.36 26.90 -3.44
CA GLY A 444 -4.85 25.74 -4.16
C GLY A 444 -4.72 24.48 -3.31
N SER A 445 -5.27 24.47 -2.08
CA SER A 445 -5.32 23.29 -1.22
C SER A 445 -6.55 22.42 -1.53
N VAL A 446 -6.52 21.16 -1.08
CA VAL A 446 -7.56 20.16 -1.35
C VAL A 446 -8.56 19.98 -0.19
N ALA A 447 -8.36 20.72 0.90
CA ALA A 447 -9.05 20.53 2.17
C ALA A 447 -9.62 21.81 2.79
N GLY A 448 -9.35 23.00 2.21
CA GLY A 448 -9.89 24.27 2.70
C GLY A 448 -11.23 24.62 2.09
N GLU A 449 -11.71 25.82 2.39
CA GLU A 449 -12.95 26.41 1.89
C GLU A 449 -12.68 27.84 1.37
N PRO A 450 -13.45 28.36 0.40
CA PRO A 450 -14.60 27.73 -0.26
C PRO A 450 -14.19 26.75 -1.37
N ILE A 451 -14.91 25.64 -1.52
CA ILE A 451 -14.81 24.71 -2.67
C ILE A 451 -16.06 24.72 -3.54
N ASN A 452 -15.88 24.50 -4.84
CA ASN A 452 -16.97 24.32 -5.80
C ASN A 452 -17.23 22.83 -6.05
N ARG A 453 -18.51 22.45 -6.05
CA ARG A 453 -18.95 21.10 -6.43
C ARG A 453 -19.86 21.18 -7.65
N ARG A 454 -19.52 20.46 -8.71
CA ARG A 454 -20.29 20.47 -9.97
C ARG A 454 -20.59 19.06 -10.46
N LYS A 455 -21.82 18.84 -10.92
CA LYS A 455 -22.14 17.68 -11.77
C LYS A 455 -21.62 17.95 -13.17
N VAL A 456 -20.96 16.95 -13.77
CA VAL A 456 -20.36 17.06 -15.10
C VAL A 456 -20.73 15.84 -15.93
N ILE A 457 -21.03 16.08 -17.20
CA ILE A 457 -21.23 15.06 -18.24
C ILE A 457 -20.18 15.30 -19.32
N ILE A 458 -19.27 14.34 -19.47
CA ILE A 458 -18.28 14.35 -20.54
C ILE A 458 -18.78 13.42 -21.63
N LYS A 459 -19.25 13.96 -22.74
CA LYS A 459 -19.66 13.21 -23.93
C LYS A 459 -18.42 12.84 -24.75
N ALA A 460 -18.32 11.57 -25.14
CA ALA A 460 -17.18 11.06 -25.87
C ALA A 460 -17.57 9.98 -26.88
N LYS A 461 -16.82 9.87 -27.98
CA LYS A 461 -16.97 8.78 -28.96
C LYS A 461 -16.46 7.44 -28.41
N ARG A 462 -15.46 7.51 -27.53
CA ARG A 462 -14.87 6.36 -26.83
C ARG A 462 -14.70 6.68 -25.34
N VAL A 463 -14.96 5.70 -24.50
CA VAL A 463 -14.73 5.74 -23.06
C VAL A 463 -13.67 4.70 -22.73
N VAL A 464 -12.58 5.12 -22.10
CA VAL A 464 -11.50 4.24 -21.63
C VAL A 464 -11.49 4.28 -20.11
N VAL A 465 -11.68 3.13 -19.48
CA VAL A 465 -11.64 2.98 -18.03
C VAL A 465 -10.24 2.55 -17.61
N SER A 466 -9.58 3.35 -16.77
CA SER A 466 -8.26 3.08 -16.19
C SER A 466 -8.23 3.44 -14.69
N ALA A 467 -9.32 3.12 -13.99
CA ALA A 467 -9.52 3.46 -12.58
C ALA A 467 -8.80 2.50 -11.62
N GLY A 468 -8.13 1.47 -12.14
CA GLY A 468 -7.40 0.46 -11.38
C GLY A 468 -8.28 -0.71 -10.93
N THR A 469 -7.64 -1.83 -10.61
CA THR A 469 -8.27 -3.11 -10.26
C THR A 469 -9.36 -3.02 -9.20
N MET A 470 -9.23 -2.12 -8.24
CA MET A 470 -10.21 -1.97 -7.16
C MET A 470 -11.45 -1.13 -7.56
N GLN A 471 -11.37 -0.30 -8.60
CA GLN A 471 -12.43 0.69 -8.93
C GLN A 471 -13.01 0.54 -10.33
N SER A 472 -12.23 0.11 -11.32
CA SER A 472 -12.71 -0.19 -12.67
C SER A 472 -13.91 -1.14 -12.69
N PRO A 473 -13.90 -2.31 -12.01
CA PRO A 473 -15.09 -3.16 -11.97
C PRO A 473 -16.29 -2.47 -11.32
N LEU A 474 -16.07 -1.63 -10.29
CA LEU A 474 -17.16 -0.93 -9.60
C LEU A 474 -17.80 0.13 -10.50
N LEU A 475 -17.01 0.86 -11.28
CA LEU A 475 -17.54 1.78 -12.28
C LEU A 475 -18.39 1.05 -13.33
N LEU A 476 -17.93 -0.11 -13.81
CA LEU A 476 -18.69 -0.95 -14.76
C LEU A 476 -20.02 -1.44 -14.14
N LEU A 477 -19.99 -1.92 -12.90
CA LEU A 477 -21.20 -2.37 -12.17
C LEU A 477 -22.18 -1.23 -11.94
N ARG A 478 -21.73 -0.08 -11.41
CA ARG A 478 -22.57 1.13 -11.22
C ARG A 478 -23.17 1.64 -12.53
N SER A 479 -22.52 1.34 -13.66
CA SER A 479 -23.00 1.68 -15.00
C SER A 479 -24.08 0.73 -15.54
N GLY A 480 -24.38 -0.36 -14.83
CA GLY A 480 -25.45 -1.31 -15.17
C GLY A 480 -25.01 -2.43 -16.10
N LEU A 481 -23.71 -2.74 -16.14
CA LEU A 481 -23.19 -3.93 -16.79
C LEU A 481 -23.38 -5.15 -15.87
N LYS A 482 -23.78 -6.28 -16.46
CA LYS A 482 -24.17 -7.50 -15.74
C LYS A 482 -23.27 -8.71 -16.05
N ASN A 483 -22.12 -8.48 -16.69
CA ASN A 483 -21.18 -9.57 -16.97
C ASN A 483 -20.71 -10.18 -15.64
N PHE A 484 -20.88 -11.50 -15.51
CA PHE A 484 -20.59 -12.26 -14.29
C PHE A 484 -19.14 -12.12 -13.81
N HIS A 485 -18.20 -11.88 -14.73
CA HIS A 485 -16.77 -11.77 -14.42
C HIS A 485 -16.37 -10.41 -13.86
N ILE A 486 -17.21 -9.38 -13.93
CA ILE A 486 -16.87 -8.05 -13.42
C ILE A 486 -16.63 -8.12 -11.91
N GLY A 487 -15.44 -7.71 -11.49
CA GLY A 487 -14.99 -7.74 -10.11
C GLY A 487 -14.36 -9.07 -9.69
N ARG A 488 -14.61 -10.18 -10.40
CA ARG A 488 -14.05 -11.51 -10.07
C ARG A 488 -12.64 -11.66 -10.62
N ASN A 489 -11.94 -12.71 -10.19
CA ASN A 489 -10.58 -13.04 -10.62
C ASN A 489 -9.53 -12.04 -10.09
N LEU A 490 -9.77 -11.51 -8.89
CA LEU A 490 -8.80 -10.67 -8.21
C LEU A 490 -7.56 -11.50 -7.85
N HIS A 491 -6.40 -11.05 -8.31
CA HIS A 491 -5.10 -11.54 -7.88
C HIS A 491 -4.37 -10.46 -7.09
N LEU A 492 -3.65 -10.86 -6.03
CA LEU A 492 -3.07 -9.93 -5.06
C LEU A 492 -1.56 -10.03 -4.85
N HIS A 493 -0.87 -11.08 -5.29
CA HIS A 493 0.48 -11.36 -4.82
C HIS A 493 0.62 -11.24 -3.28
N PRO A 494 -0.04 -12.12 -2.49
CA PRO A 494 0.00 -12.05 -1.03
C PRO A 494 1.44 -12.15 -0.53
N VAL A 495 1.81 -11.31 0.44
CA VAL A 495 3.15 -11.31 1.04
C VAL A 495 3.10 -11.47 2.56
N SER A 496 4.10 -12.16 3.09
CA SER A 496 4.47 -12.15 4.53
C SER A 496 5.81 -11.46 4.72
N VAL A 497 6.04 -10.88 5.90
CA VAL A 497 7.27 -10.14 6.22
C VAL A 497 8.24 -10.97 7.06
N VAL A 498 9.53 -10.73 6.86
CA VAL A 498 10.63 -11.19 7.72
C VAL A 498 11.48 -9.99 8.09
N GLY A 499 11.72 -9.81 9.39
CA GLY A 499 12.62 -8.79 9.91
C GLY A 499 13.81 -9.41 10.61
N ALA A 500 14.93 -8.70 10.62
CA ALA A 500 16.10 -9.10 11.36
C ALA A 500 16.78 -7.89 12.01
N ILE A 501 17.51 -8.12 13.11
CA ILE A 501 18.28 -7.10 13.82
C ILE A 501 19.77 -7.43 13.71
N HIS A 502 20.54 -6.46 13.26
CA HIS A 502 21.99 -6.54 13.08
C HIS A 502 22.72 -5.73 14.15
N LYS A 503 23.99 -6.07 14.42
CA LYS A 503 24.82 -5.28 15.35
C LYS A 503 25.18 -3.91 14.77
N GLU A 504 25.43 -3.86 13.47
CA GLU A 504 25.71 -2.61 12.76
C GLU A 504 24.45 -1.76 12.62
N GLU A 505 24.64 -0.45 12.50
CA GLU A 505 23.57 0.49 12.16
C GLU A 505 23.25 0.38 10.65
N ILE A 506 21.97 0.22 10.32
CA ILE A 506 21.47 0.00 8.96
C ILE A 506 20.79 1.24 8.38
N LYS A 507 20.01 1.97 9.20
CA LYS A 507 19.12 3.08 8.77
C LYS A 507 18.25 2.70 7.56
N PRO A 508 17.34 1.72 7.71
CA PRO A 508 16.67 1.08 6.59
C PRO A 508 15.68 1.99 5.82
N TRP A 509 15.41 3.20 6.31
CA TRP A 509 14.64 4.23 5.61
C TRP A 509 15.48 5.07 4.62
N GLU A 510 16.79 4.88 4.54
CA GLU A 510 17.68 5.60 3.62
C GLU A 510 17.91 4.83 2.31
N GLY A 511 18.19 5.57 1.24
CA GLY A 511 18.51 5.01 -0.07
C GLY A 511 17.30 4.53 -0.88
N ALA A 512 17.56 3.82 -1.98
CA ALA A 512 16.50 3.26 -2.82
C ALA A 512 15.83 2.05 -2.13
N ILE A 513 14.50 1.95 -2.24
CA ILE A 513 13.71 0.98 -1.46
C ILE A 513 13.89 -0.47 -1.95
N LEU A 514 13.57 -0.74 -3.22
CA LEU A 514 13.55 -2.10 -3.78
C LEU A 514 14.47 -2.14 -4.99
N THR A 515 15.74 -2.47 -4.75
CA THR A 515 16.81 -2.53 -5.75
C THR A 515 17.42 -3.92 -5.91
N SER A 516 16.99 -4.89 -5.10
CA SER A 516 17.39 -6.29 -5.21
C SER A 516 16.20 -7.25 -5.15
N VAL A 517 16.36 -8.39 -5.83
CA VAL A 517 15.39 -9.50 -5.81
C VAL A 517 16.12 -10.84 -5.84
N VAL A 518 15.63 -11.79 -5.06
CA VAL A 518 16.01 -13.21 -5.12
C VAL A 518 14.88 -13.96 -5.83
N SER A 519 15.23 -14.67 -6.90
CA SER A 519 14.29 -15.35 -7.81
C SER A 519 14.46 -16.87 -7.83
N GLU A 520 15.31 -17.43 -6.97
CA GLU A 520 15.52 -18.89 -6.83
C GLU A 520 14.20 -19.66 -6.64
N PHE A 521 13.26 -19.05 -5.91
CA PHE A 521 12.02 -19.68 -5.50
C PHE A 521 10.81 -19.31 -6.39
N ASP A 522 11.03 -18.72 -7.57
CA ASP A 522 9.95 -18.27 -8.48
C ASP A 522 9.06 -19.41 -8.99
N ASN A 523 9.54 -20.65 -8.98
CA ASN A 523 8.94 -21.80 -9.67
C ASN A 523 8.93 -23.07 -8.81
N LEU A 524 8.42 -22.96 -7.59
CA LEU A 524 8.37 -24.06 -6.61
C LEU A 524 7.53 -25.26 -7.06
N ASP A 525 6.52 -25.05 -7.91
CA ASP A 525 5.64 -26.12 -8.41
C ASP A 525 6.01 -26.64 -9.80
N GLY A 526 7.07 -26.11 -10.42
CA GLY A 526 7.47 -26.43 -11.79
C GLY A 526 6.54 -25.83 -12.88
N LYS A 527 5.50 -25.09 -12.52
CA LYS A 527 4.50 -24.48 -13.43
C LYS A 527 4.48 -22.96 -13.35
N GLY A 528 5.48 -22.36 -12.71
CA GLY A 528 5.66 -20.93 -12.58
C GLY A 528 4.92 -20.33 -11.39
N HIS A 529 4.57 -21.12 -10.37
CA HIS A 529 4.11 -20.61 -9.08
C HIS A 529 5.16 -20.81 -7.99
N GLY A 530 5.42 -19.74 -7.25
CA GLY A 530 6.47 -19.67 -6.25
C GLY A 530 6.51 -18.28 -5.62
N VAL A 531 7.66 -17.90 -5.09
CA VAL A 531 7.86 -16.63 -4.39
C VAL A 531 9.08 -15.86 -4.88
N LYS A 532 8.94 -14.53 -4.88
CA LYS A 532 10.05 -13.58 -4.95
C LYS A 532 10.40 -13.08 -3.57
N LEU A 533 11.68 -12.92 -3.31
CA LEU A 533 12.16 -12.35 -2.05
C LEU A 533 12.74 -10.97 -2.34
N GLU A 534 12.17 -9.95 -1.73
CA GLU A 534 12.44 -8.54 -2.04
C GLU A 534 12.64 -7.74 -0.76
N ALA A 535 13.47 -6.70 -0.82
CA ALA A 535 13.48 -5.65 0.20
C ALA A 535 12.17 -4.85 0.14
N THR A 536 11.73 -4.33 1.28
CA THR A 536 10.51 -3.51 1.39
C THR A 536 10.81 -2.13 1.95
N ASN A 537 9.86 -1.22 1.79
CA ASN A 537 9.93 0.10 2.42
C ASN A 537 9.94 -0.02 3.96
N MET A 538 10.87 0.67 4.60
CA MET A 538 11.03 0.66 6.05
C MET A 538 10.94 2.07 6.63
N ILE A 539 9.92 2.82 6.22
CA ILE A 539 9.46 4.00 6.96
C ILE A 539 8.72 3.53 8.24
N PRO A 540 8.85 4.20 9.40
CA PRO A 540 8.29 3.75 10.67
C PRO A 540 6.83 3.26 10.62
N SER A 541 5.90 4.04 10.07
CA SER A 541 4.46 3.67 10.02
C SER A 541 4.13 2.52 9.07
N SER A 542 5.05 2.15 8.18
CA SER A 542 4.94 0.96 7.32
C SER A 542 5.47 -0.31 8.01
N TRP A 543 6.50 -0.16 8.86
CA TRP A 543 7.28 -1.29 9.38
C TRP A 543 6.95 -1.65 10.82
N LEU A 544 6.91 -0.68 11.72
CA LEU A 544 6.80 -0.92 13.17
C LEU A 544 5.45 -1.48 13.61
N ILE A 545 4.46 -1.51 12.71
CA ILE A 545 3.17 -2.16 12.92
C ILE A 545 3.29 -3.70 12.96
N TRP A 546 4.33 -4.27 12.33
CA TRP A 546 4.55 -5.71 12.24
C TRP A 546 5.25 -6.30 13.46
N LEU A 547 5.89 -5.48 14.29
CA LEU A 547 6.51 -5.95 15.52
C LEU A 547 5.45 -6.54 16.44
N LYS A 548 5.72 -7.72 16.98
CA LYS A 548 4.87 -8.33 18.01
C LYS A 548 4.72 -7.38 19.20
N TRP A 549 3.51 -7.28 19.74
CA TRP A 549 3.27 -6.55 20.99
C TRP A 549 3.24 -7.55 22.15
N ASN A 550 4.24 -7.48 23.05
CA ASN A 550 4.21 -8.25 24.31
C ASN A 550 3.82 -7.36 25.50
N SER A 551 4.35 -6.14 25.56
CA SER A 551 3.98 -5.09 26.51
C SER A 551 4.25 -3.71 25.89
N GLY A 552 3.77 -2.65 26.53
CA GLY A 552 4.05 -1.27 26.11
C GLY A 552 5.53 -0.91 26.17
N LEU A 553 6.22 -1.28 27.26
CA LEU A 553 7.65 -1.06 27.40
C LEU A 553 8.45 -1.88 26.38
N ASP A 554 8.13 -3.16 26.24
CA ASP A 554 8.77 -4.06 25.28
C ASP A 554 8.66 -3.53 23.84
N TYR A 555 7.47 -3.08 23.44
CA TYR A 555 7.25 -2.50 22.12
C TYR A 555 8.09 -1.25 21.90
N LYS A 556 8.14 -0.33 22.88
CA LYS A 556 8.94 0.90 22.77
C LYS A 556 10.42 0.62 22.60
N LEU A 557 10.97 -0.34 23.36
CA LEU A 557 12.38 -0.75 23.26
C LEU A 557 12.69 -1.41 21.91
N HIS A 558 11.82 -2.29 21.42
CA HIS A 558 11.99 -2.91 20.10
C HIS A 558 11.86 -1.90 18.96
N ALA A 559 10.90 -0.98 19.04
CA ALA A 559 10.73 0.07 18.04
C ALA A 559 11.97 0.97 17.94
N ALA A 560 12.61 1.32 19.07
CA ALA A 560 13.83 2.13 19.09
C ALA A 560 15.03 1.45 18.39
N ARG A 561 15.01 0.12 18.23
CA ARG A 561 16.06 -0.63 17.52
C ARG A 561 15.88 -0.62 16.00
N MET A 562 14.87 0.05 15.45
CA MET A 562 14.58 0.05 14.01
C MET A 562 15.77 0.47 13.14
N LYS A 563 16.65 1.36 13.63
CA LYS A 563 17.87 1.77 12.92
C LYS A 563 18.86 0.62 12.67
N HIS A 564 18.72 -0.50 13.38
CA HIS A 564 19.50 -1.74 13.23
C HIS A 564 18.72 -2.86 12.50
N MET A 565 17.52 -2.56 12.00
CA MET A 565 16.67 -3.57 11.37
C MET A 565 16.87 -3.65 9.86
N THR A 566 16.66 -4.85 9.32
CA THR A 566 16.36 -5.09 7.91
C THR A 566 14.96 -5.70 7.78
N GLY A 567 14.36 -5.57 6.60
CA GLY A 567 12.99 -5.96 6.35
C GLY A 567 12.76 -6.42 4.93
N TYR A 568 12.12 -7.59 4.81
CA TYR A 568 11.93 -8.28 3.55
C TYR A 568 10.53 -8.86 3.44
N ILE A 569 10.11 -9.12 2.21
CA ILE A 569 8.84 -9.76 1.88
C ILE A 569 9.08 -11.07 1.12
N SER A 570 8.31 -12.08 1.45
CA SER A 570 8.11 -13.26 0.61
C SER A 570 6.82 -13.07 -0.18
N LEU A 571 6.95 -12.78 -1.47
CA LEU A 571 5.86 -12.40 -2.35
C LEU A 571 5.45 -13.57 -3.24
N SER A 572 4.24 -14.09 -3.06
CA SER A 572 3.75 -15.23 -3.85
C SER A 572 3.13 -14.79 -5.17
N ARG A 573 3.37 -15.55 -6.24
CA ARG A 573 2.52 -15.49 -7.43
C ARG A 573 1.28 -16.35 -7.19
N ASP A 574 0.21 -15.71 -6.72
CA ASP A 574 -1.00 -16.41 -6.30
C ASP A 574 -1.71 -17.13 -7.45
N ARG A 575 -2.07 -18.38 -7.18
CA ARG A 575 -2.84 -19.22 -8.11
C ARG A 575 -4.34 -18.95 -8.00
N ASP A 576 -4.85 -18.88 -6.77
CA ASP A 576 -6.28 -18.81 -6.51
C ASP A 576 -6.76 -17.35 -6.43
N THR A 577 -8.04 -17.12 -6.72
CA THR A 577 -8.56 -15.76 -6.97
C THR A 577 -9.57 -15.30 -5.94
N GLY A 578 -9.68 -13.97 -5.81
CA GLY A 578 -10.73 -13.29 -5.06
C GLY A 578 -11.73 -12.53 -5.94
N GLN A 579 -12.43 -11.60 -5.31
CA GLN A 579 -13.40 -10.73 -5.95
C GLN A 579 -13.46 -9.35 -5.29
N VAL A 580 -13.62 -8.30 -6.09
CA VAL A 580 -13.96 -6.93 -5.69
C VAL A 580 -15.43 -6.67 -5.99
N TYR A 581 -16.12 -5.99 -5.07
CA TYR A 581 -17.55 -5.68 -5.20
C TYR A 581 -17.91 -4.41 -4.40
N PRO A 582 -19.02 -3.72 -4.73
CA PRO A 582 -19.44 -2.55 -3.99
C PRO A 582 -20.10 -2.97 -2.67
N ASP A 583 -19.81 -2.28 -1.58
CA ASP A 583 -20.51 -2.46 -0.31
C ASP A 583 -22.02 -2.22 -0.51
N PRO A 584 -22.89 -3.10 0.01
CA PRO A 584 -24.33 -2.98 -0.21
C PRO A 584 -24.97 -1.77 0.48
N VAL A 585 -24.30 -1.13 1.45
CA VAL A 585 -24.83 0.00 2.21
C VAL A 585 -24.51 1.33 1.52
N ASP A 586 -23.27 1.57 1.15
CA ASP A 586 -22.82 2.87 0.64
C ASP A 586 -22.03 2.80 -0.68
N GLY A 587 -21.85 1.60 -1.25
CA GLY A 587 -21.17 1.40 -2.51
C GLY A 587 -19.65 1.53 -2.46
N ARG A 588 -19.02 1.68 -1.28
CA ARG A 588 -17.56 1.70 -1.15
C ARG A 588 -16.94 0.39 -1.63
N CYS A 589 -15.66 0.42 -2.00
CA CYS A 589 -14.99 -0.78 -2.46
C CYS A 589 -14.78 -1.78 -1.32
N ARG A 590 -15.22 -3.02 -1.54
CA ARG A 590 -14.91 -4.19 -0.72
C ARG A 590 -14.32 -5.29 -1.55
N PHE A 591 -13.63 -6.21 -0.88
CA PHE A 591 -13.10 -7.37 -1.55
C PHE A 591 -13.07 -8.61 -0.66
N LYS A 592 -13.23 -9.75 -1.31
CA LYS A 592 -13.08 -11.08 -0.74
C LYS A 592 -11.84 -11.70 -1.35
N TYR A 593 -10.90 -12.10 -0.51
CA TYR A 593 -9.71 -12.84 -0.91
C TYR A 593 -9.19 -13.59 0.31
N THR A 594 -8.83 -14.84 0.13
CA THR A 594 -8.23 -15.68 1.18
C THR A 594 -7.03 -16.38 0.56
N PRO A 595 -5.80 -16.13 1.02
CA PRO A 595 -4.62 -16.86 0.53
C PRO A 595 -4.83 -18.36 0.67
N SER A 596 -4.63 -19.11 -0.42
CA SER A 596 -4.84 -20.55 -0.44
C SER A 596 -3.76 -21.28 0.37
N ASN A 597 -4.02 -22.51 0.80
CA ASN A 597 -2.99 -23.34 1.44
C ASN A 597 -1.79 -23.58 0.52
N PHE A 598 -2.03 -23.61 -0.79
CA PHE A 598 -0.97 -23.74 -1.79
C PHE A 598 -0.07 -22.50 -1.79
N ASP A 599 -0.65 -21.31 -1.89
CA ASP A 599 0.12 -20.06 -1.91
C ASP A 599 0.82 -19.82 -0.57
N LYS A 600 0.16 -20.16 0.56
CA LYS A 600 0.75 -20.12 1.90
C LYS A 600 1.98 -21.02 2.02
N GLY A 601 1.94 -22.24 1.47
CA GLY A 601 3.08 -23.15 1.47
C GLY A 601 4.30 -22.55 0.78
N HIS A 602 4.10 -21.89 -0.37
CA HIS A 602 5.19 -21.19 -1.06
C HIS A 602 5.73 -19.99 -0.27
N ILE A 603 4.84 -19.21 0.37
CA ILE A 603 5.25 -18.09 1.24
C ILE A 603 6.09 -18.59 2.42
N THR A 604 5.72 -19.73 3.02
CA THR A 604 6.50 -20.35 4.11
C THR A 604 7.93 -20.65 3.67
N GLU A 605 8.13 -21.25 2.50
CA GLU A 605 9.49 -21.53 1.99
C GLU A 605 10.28 -20.24 1.72
N GLY A 606 9.63 -19.18 1.25
CA GLY A 606 10.28 -17.89 1.10
C GLY A 606 10.65 -17.21 2.43
N VAL A 607 9.81 -17.34 3.46
CA VAL A 607 10.13 -16.88 4.83
C VAL A 607 11.35 -17.62 5.37
N ILE A 608 11.41 -18.94 5.19
CA ILE A 608 12.55 -19.78 5.59
C ILE A 608 13.82 -19.36 4.84
N ALA A 609 13.74 -19.12 3.53
CA ALA A 609 14.88 -18.66 2.73
C ALA A 609 15.38 -17.28 3.18
N LEU A 610 14.48 -16.33 3.44
CA LEU A 610 14.83 -15.02 4.00
C LEU A 610 15.53 -15.15 5.36
N ALA A 611 15.01 -15.99 6.25
CA ALA A 611 15.64 -16.23 7.54
C ALA A 611 17.05 -16.83 7.40
N LYS A 612 17.25 -17.81 6.51
CA LYS A 612 18.58 -18.38 6.23
C LYS A 612 19.56 -17.32 5.75
N MET A 613 19.12 -16.41 4.87
CA MET A 613 19.94 -15.29 4.40
C MET A 613 20.31 -14.35 5.55
N GLN A 614 19.35 -13.97 6.40
CA GLN A 614 19.65 -13.11 7.55
C GLN A 614 20.58 -13.79 8.56
N TYR A 615 20.42 -15.09 8.77
CA TYR A 615 21.30 -15.87 9.63
C TYR A 615 22.75 -15.85 9.12
N ILE A 616 22.98 -16.16 7.85
CA ILE A 616 24.34 -16.17 7.28
C ILE A 616 24.97 -14.77 7.16
N GLU A 617 24.13 -13.72 7.12
CA GLU A 617 24.57 -12.31 7.16
C GLU A 617 24.87 -11.81 8.58
N GLY A 618 24.75 -12.65 9.61
CA GLY A 618 25.17 -12.26 10.95
C GLY A 618 24.08 -11.62 11.80
N ALA A 619 22.80 -11.73 11.41
CA ALA A 619 21.69 -11.24 12.23
C ALA A 619 21.76 -11.82 13.65
N THR A 620 21.52 -10.94 14.63
CA THR A 620 21.45 -11.28 16.06
C THR A 620 20.07 -11.77 16.44
N GLU A 621 19.04 -11.24 15.78
CA GLU A 621 17.64 -11.64 15.96
C GLU A 621 16.95 -11.73 14.61
N ILE A 622 16.04 -12.69 14.46
CA ILE A 622 15.21 -12.86 13.27
C ILE A 622 13.77 -13.07 13.74
N PHE A 623 12.84 -12.27 13.22
CA PHE A 623 11.42 -12.36 13.55
C PHE A 623 10.56 -12.44 12.29
N THR A 624 9.40 -13.07 12.42
CA THR A 624 8.44 -13.26 11.33
C THR A 624 7.04 -12.86 11.80
N THR A 625 6.10 -12.78 10.86
CA THR A 625 4.66 -12.64 11.17
C THR A 625 3.93 -13.98 11.23
N VAL A 626 4.66 -15.11 11.30
CA VAL A 626 4.08 -16.43 11.47
C VAL A 626 3.46 -16.53 12.87
N PRO A 627 2.15 -16.77 13.02
CA PRO A 627 1.50 -16.74 14.33
C PRO A 627 2.11 -17.73 15.32
N GLY A 628 2.42 -17.27 16.53
CA GLY A 628 2.91 -18.13 17.62
C GLY A 628 4.41 -18.43 17.59
N ILE A 629 5.11 -18.11 16.50
CA ILE A 629 6.56 -18.32 16.40
C ILE A 629 7.31 -17.21 17.19
N PRO A 630 8.20 -17.56 18.13
CA PRO A 630 9.02 -16.58 18.83
C PRO A 630 10.09 -16.01 17.91
N THR A 631 10.61 -14.82 18.24
CA THR A 631 11.84 -14.29 17.63
C THR A 631 12.98 -15.27 17.85
N PHE A 632 13.69 -15.64 16.80
CA PHE A 632 14.95 -16.36 16.92
C PHE A 632 16.01 -15.42 17.47
N ILE A 633 16.63 -15.77 18.60
CA ILE A 633 17.77 -15.04 19.19
C ILE A 633 19.01 -15.88 18.97
N ARG A 634 19.98 -15.35 18.24
CA ARG A 634 21.25 -16.04 18.00
C ARG A 634 22.06 -16.12 19.29
N ASP A 635 22.55 -17.31 19.59
CA ASP A 635 23.49 -17.53 20.69
C ASP A 635 24.83 -16.84 20.37
N PRO A 636 25.30 -15.87 21.17
CA PRO A 636 26.58 -15.22 20.93
C PRO A 636 27.77 -16.18 20.92
N ALA A 637 27.64 -17.35 21.55
CA ALA A 637 28.65 -18.40 21.61
C ALA A 637 28.52 -19.44 20.47
N SER A 638 27.51 -19.35 19.60
CA SER A 638 27.35 -20.27 18.48
C SER A 638 28.57 -20.22 17.56
N SER A 639 29.12 -21.39 17.19
CA SER A 639 30.24 -21.46 16.28
C SER A 639 29.86 -20.94 14.89
N SER A 640 30.70 -20.10 14.30
CA SER A 640 30.51 -19.67 12.91
C SER A 640 30.67 -20.81 11.90
N SER A 641 31.24 -21.95 12.30
CA SER A 641 31.47 -23.12 11.43
C SER A 641 30.19 -23.80 10.95
N ASP A 642 29.15 -23.80 11.77
CA ASP A 642 27.95 -24.60 11.50
C ASP A 642 27.03 -23.89 10.49
N GLY A 643 27.25 -22.59 10.26
CA GLY A 643 26.48 -21.79 9.32
C GLY A 643 24.99 -21.97 9.56
N ILE A 644 24.20 -22.06 8.49
CA ILE A 644 22.75 -22.28 8.62
C ILE A 644 22.38 -23.63 9.26
N ASN A 645 23.31 -24.57 9.46
CA ASN A 645 23.01 -25.88 10.05
C ASN A 645 23.03 -25.88 11.60
N ASP A 646 23.16 -24.71 12.23
CA ASP A 646 22.97 -24.56 13.68
C ASP A 646 21.67 -25.24 14.14
N GLU A 647 21.78 -26.10 15.16
CA GLU A 647 20.69 -26.98 15.59
C GLU A 647 19.47 -26.19 16.09
N LYS A 648 19.70 -25.13 16.87
CA LYS A 648 18.61 -24.28 17.39
C LYS A 648 17.92 -23.53 16.26
N PHE A 649 18.69 -23.05 15.29
CA PHE A 649 18.16 -22.37 14.12
C PHE A 649 17.36 -23.32 13.22
N GLN A 650 17.84 -24.53 12.96
CA GLN A 650 17.11 -25.53 12.20
C GLN A 650 15.80 -25.94 12.87
N ALA A 651 15.80 -26.14 14.20
CA ALA A 651 14.56 -26.42 14.94
C ALA A 651 13.54 -25.28 14.79
N TRP A 652 13.98 -24.03 14.88
CA TRP A 652 13.12 -22.87 14.68
C TRP A 652 12.56 -22.76 13.25
N LEU A 653 13.33 -23.13 12.23
CA LEU A 653 12.85 -23.18 10.84
C LEU A 653 11.81 -24.29 10.63
N GLU A 654 11.98 -25.45 11.26
CA GLU A 654 10.97 -26.52 11.22
C GLU A 654 9.69 -26.12 11.95
N ASP A 655 9.77 -25.38 13.06
CA ASP A 655 8.59 -24.83 13.73
C ASP A 655 7.82 -23.86 12.81
N ILE A 656 8.53 -23.01 12.06
CA ILE A 656 7.92 -22.15 11.03
C ILE A 656 7.22 -22.99 9.98
N ARG A 657 7.87 -24.05 9.47
CA ARG A 657 7.29 -24.91 8.44
C ARG A 657 6.05 -25.65 8.93
N ALA A 658 6.12 -26.20 10.14
CA ALA A 658 5.03 -26.94 10.77
C ALA A 658 3.83 -26.05 11.10
N THR A 659 4.08 -24.82 11.54
CA THR A 659 3.02 -23.86 11.86
C THR A 659 2.38 -23.29 10.59
N GLY A 660 3.20 -22.89 9.61
CA GLY A 660 2.73 -22.24 8.38
C GLY A 660 1.86 -21.01 8.68
N PHE A 661 0.81 -20.80 7.90
CA PHE A 661 -0.07 -19.63 8.06
C PHE A 661 -1.52 -20.04 8.38
N PRO A 662 -1.82 -20.37 9.66
CA PRO A 662 -3.17 -20.75 10.07
C PRO A 662 -4.15 -19.59 9.89
N ALA A 663 -5.38 -19.92 9.48
CA ALA A 663 -6.48 -18.95 9.40
C ALA A 663 -7.38 -19.09 10.64
N PRO A 664 -7.91 -17.98 11.20
CA PRO A 664 -7.81 -16.58 10.74
C PRO A 664 -6.64 -15.78 11.36
N GLU A 665 -5.66 -16.43 12.00
CA GLU A 665 -4.60 -15.74 12.73
C GLU A 665 -3.57 -15.04 11.84
N SER A 666 -3.35 -15.57 10.64
CA SER A 666 -2.35 -15.07 9.71
C SER A 666 -2.80 -13.81 8.98
N MET A 667 -1.89 -12.86 8.83
CA MET A 667 -2.12 -11.60 8.12
C MET A 667 -1.11 -11.45 6.99
N PHE A 668 -1.64 -11.09 5.82
CA PHE A 668 -0.86 -10.80 4.63
C PHE A 668 -1.09 -9.35 4.20
N VAL A 669 -0.19 -8.83 3.38
CA VAL A 669 -0.38 -7.53 2.72
C VAL A 669 -0.16 -7.67 1.21
N SER A 670 -0.76 -6.77 0.44
CA SER A 670 -0.59 -6.70 -1.01
C SER A 670 -0.49 -5.25 -1.47
N ALA A 671 0.52 -4.97 -2.30
CA ALA A 671 0.62 -3.74 -3.08
C ALA A 671 0.29 -3.97 -4.58
N HIS A 672 -0.08 -5.18 -4.96
CA HIS A 672 -0.31 -5.57 -6.36
C HIS A 672 -1.76 -6.04 -6.53
N GLN A 673 -2.56 -5.35 -7.33
CA GLN A 673 -3.95 -5.74 -7.56
C GLN A 673 -4.20 -5.92 -9.05
N MET A 674 -4.67 -7.11 -9.47
CA MET A 674 -4.84 -7.47 -10.89
C MET A 674 -6.14 -8.26 -11.15
N GLY A 675 -6.58 -8.30 -12.42
CA GLY A 675 -7.49 -9.34 -12.94
C GLY A 675 -9.01 -9.13 -12.82
N THR A 676 -9.48 -8.09 -12.13
CA THR A 676 -10.92 -7.90 -11.85
C THR A 676 -11.81 -7.53 -13.06
N CYS A 677 -11.20 -7.22 -14.19
CA CYS A 677 -11.84 -7.06 -15.50
C CYS A 677 -11.12 -7.93 -16.55
N ARG A 678 -10.79 -9.18 -16.18
CA ARG A 678 -9.87 -10.05 -16.96
C ARG A 678 -10.14 -10.06 -18.46
N MET A 679 -9.06 -9.97 -19.22
CA MET A 679 -9.04 -10.18 -20.66
C MET A 679 -9.31 -11.65 -20.98
N SER A 680 -10.10 -11.90 -22.03
CA SER A 680 -10.43 -13.25 -22.46
C SER A 680 -10.56 -13.37 -23.98
N ALA A 681 -10.39 -14.60 -24.48
CA ALA A 681 -10.64 -14.91 -25.88
C ALA A 681 -12.13 -14.92 -26.25
N LYS A 682 -13.01 -15.20 -25.28
CA LYS A 682 -14.47 -15.32 -25.48
C LYS A 682 -15.21 -14.54 -24.39
N ALA A 683 -16.37 -13.99 -24.75
CA ALA A 683 -17.20 -13.18 -23.85
C ALA A 683 -17.62 -13.90 -22.56
N LYS A 684 -17.90 -15.19 -22.62
CA LYS A 684 -18.29 -15.99 -21.45
C LYS A 684 -17.15 -16.22 -20.45
N ASP A 685 -15.91 -15.90 -20.83
CA ASP A 685 -14.70 -16.21 -20.08
C ASP A 685 -14.04 -14.95 -19.50
N GLY A 686 -14.59 -13.74 -19.64
CA GLY A 686 -13.96 -12.53 -19.10
C GLY A 686 -14.77 -11.27 -19.31
N VAL A 687 -14.16 -10.12 -19.02
CA VAL A 687 -14.83 -8.80 -19.08
C VAL A 687 -14.48 -8.04 -20.35
N VAL A 688 -13.23 -8.15 -20.80
CA VAL A 688 -12.75 -7.51 -22.03
C VAL A 688 -12.22 -8.53 -23.03
N ASP A 689 -12.30 -8.18 -24.31
CA ASP A 689 -11.65 -8.93 -25.38
C ASP A 689 -10.14 -8.62 -25.46
N ARG A 690 -9.44 -9.23 -26.42
CA ARG A 690 -7.98 -9.08 -26.63
C ARG A 690 -7.54 -7.65 -26.99
N THR A 691 -8.49 -6.78 -27.33
CA THR A 691 -8.28 -5.36 -27.64
C THR A 691 -8.68 -4.46 -26.49
N GLY A 692 -9.01 -5.02 -25.32
CA GLY A 692 -9.45 -4.27 -24.15
C GLY A 692 -10.91 -3.79 -24.24
N LYS A 693 -11.64 -4.11 -25.31
CA LYS A 693 -13.05 -3.71 -25.45
C LYS A 693 -13.93 -4.53 -24.51
N VAL A 694 -14.82 -3.85 -23.78
CA VAL A 694 -15.76 -4.51 -22.86
C VAL A 694 -16.79 -5.31 -23.65
N TRP A 695 -16.89 -6.60 -23.36
CA TRP A 695 -17.84 -7.51 -24.03
C TRP A 695 -19.28 -7.01 -23.93
N GLY A 696 -20.02 -7.11 -25.03
CA GLY A 696 -21.43 -6.69 -25.11
C GLY A 696 -21.62 -5.17 -25.21
N THR A 697 -20.55 -4.41 -25.43
CA THR A 697 -20.61 -2.96 -25.63
C THR A 697 -19.77 -2.53 -26.83
N GLU A 698 -20.08 -1.34 -27.36
CA GLU A 698 -19.24 -0.65 -28.34
C GLU A 698 -18.71 0.66 -27.74
N GLY A 699 -17.48 1.02 -28.08
CA GLY A 699 -16.86 2.27 -27.64
C GLY A 699 -16.43 2.32 -26.18
N LEU A 700 -16.44 1.20 -25.45
CA LEU A 700 -16.00 1.11 -24.06
C LEU A 700 -14.83 0.13 -23.92
N TYR A 701 -13.75 0.61 -23.29
CA TYR A 701 -12.50 -0.14 -23.12
C TYR A 701 -12.00 -0.07 -21.68
N VAL A 702 -11.16 -1.03 -21.28
CA VAL A 702 -10.43 -1.00 -20.02
C VAL A 702 -8.93 -1.10 -20.29
N THR A 703 -8.13 -0.20 -19.73
CA THR A 703 -6.67 -0.15 -19.90
C THR A 703 -5.97 0.00 -18.55
N ASP A 704 -6.17 -0.96 -17.65
CA ASP A 704 -5.42 -1.02 -16.40
C ASP A 704 -5.16 -2.47 -15.96
N ALA A 705 -4.50 -2.68 -14.82
CA ALA A 705 -4.12 -4.00 -14.33
C ALA A 705 -5.31 -4.96 -14.08
N SER A 706 -6.55 -4.45 -14.06
CA SER A 706 -7.75 -5.30 -13.97
C SER A 706 -7.89 -6.22 -15.18
N VAL A 707 -7.27 -5.93 -16.33
CA VAL A 707 -7.40 -6.76 -17.53
C VAL A 707 -6.48 -7.99 -17.53
N PHE A 708 -5.61 -8.16 -16.54
CA PHE A 708 -4.64 -9.26 -16.52
C PHE A 708 -5.36 -10.63 -16.51
N PRO A 709 -4.93 -11.62 -17.31
CA PRO A 709 -5.54 -12.94 -17.30
C PRO A 709 -5.29 -13.77 -16.02
N SER A 710 -4.15 -13.56 -15.36
CA SER A 710 -3.78 -14.11 -14.03
C SER A 710 -2.70 -13.25 -13.37
N ALA A 711 -2.22 -13.63 -12.18
CA ALA A 711 -1.10 -12.99 -11.50
C ALA A 711 0.18 -12.95 -12.38
N SER A 712 0.84 -11.79 -12.45
CA SER A 712 2.02 -11.57 -13.30
C SER A 712 3.31 -12.18 -12.76
N GLY A 713 3.39 -12.48 -11.46
CA GLY A 713 4.60 -12.92 -10.77
C GLY A 713 5.67 -11.85 -10.59
N VAL A 714 5.45 -10.63 -11.09
CA VAL A 714 6.33 -9.46 -10.99
C VAL A 714 5.53 -8.21 -10.66
N ASN A 715 6.16 -7.12 -10.22
CA ASN A 715 5.46 -5.85 -10.01
C ASN A 715 4.68 -5.45 -11.29
N PRO A 716 3.38 -5.14 -11.21
CA PRO A 716 2.50 -5.13 -12.39
C PRO A 716 2.66 -3.89 -13.28
N MET A 717 3.47 -2.89 -12.89
CA MET A 717 3.56 -1.60 -13.59
C MET A 717 3.92 -1.78 -15.07
N ILE A 718 5.05 -2.45 -15.36
CA ILE A 718 5.54 -2.60 -16.74
C ILE A 718 4.56 -3.41 -17.59
N THR A 719 4.06 -4.53 -17.06
CA THR A 719 3.05 -5.37 -17.72
C THR A 719 1.78 -4.58 -18.03
N ASN A 720 1.29 -3.78 -17.08
CA ASN A 720 0.09 -2.96 -17.24
C ASN A 720 0.27 -1.90 -18.33
N MET A 721 1.39 -1.19 -18.30
CA MET A 721 1.70 -0.15 -19.27
C MET A 721 1.88 -0.73 -20.67
N ALA A 722 2.49 -1.90 -20.83
CA ALA A 722 2.61 -2.58 -22.12
C ALA A 722 1.27 -3.06 -22.67
N ILE A 723 0.36 -3.56 -21.83
CA ILE A 723 -1.00 -3.92 -22.26
C ILE A 723 -1.78 -2.65 -22.66
N ALA A 724 -1.65 -1.56 -21.91
CA ALA A 724 -2.28 -0.29 -22.24
C ALA A 724 -1.73 0.31 -23.55
N ASP A 725 -0.43 0.16 -23.82
CA ASP A 725 0.21 0.58 -25.07
C ASP A 725 -0.45 -0.11 -26.28
N TRP A 726 -0.61 -1.44 -26.21
CA TRP A 726 -1.30 -2.21 -27.23
C TRP A 726 -2.76 -1.78 -27.44
N ILE A 727 -3.53 -1.74 -26.35
CA ILE A 727 -4.96 -1.41 -26.44
C ILE A 727 -5.17 0.00 -27.00
N SER A 728 -4.42 0.98 -26.51
CA SER A 728 -4.60 2.39 -26.91
C SER A 728 -4.23 2.64 -28.36
N ARG A 729 -3.18 1.99 -28.89
CA ARG A 729 -2.86 2.06 -30.33
C ARG A 729 -3.97 1.43 -31.18
N GLY A 730 -4.51 0.29 -30.77
CA GLY A 730 -5.66 -0.32 -31.44
C GLY A 730 -6.93 0.57 -31.42
N ILE A 731 -7.17 1.31 -30.33
CA ILE A 731 -8.26 2.31 -30.28
C ILE A 731 -7.99 3.46 -31.24
N ALA A 732 -6.74 3.94 -31.34
CA ALA A 732 -6.37 5.01 -32.26
C ALA A 732 -6.66 4.61 -33.72
N ASP A 733 -6.28 3.40 -34.12
CA ASP A 733 -6.54 2.86 -35.46
C ASP A 733 -8.04 2.72 -35.74
N GLY A 734 -8.80 2.14 -34.80
CA GLY A 734 -10.25 1.94 -34.92
C GLY A 734 -11.10 3.22 -34.81
N LEU A 735 -10.50 4.38 -34.52
CA LEU A 735 -11.15 5.69 -34.60
C LEU A 735 -10.98 6.34 -35.98
N PHE A 736 -9.97 5.94 -36.76
CA PHE A 736 -9.79 6.40 -38.15
C PHE A 736 -10.82 5.79 -39.10
N GLU A 737 -11.32 4.59 -38.80
CA GLU A 737 -12.46 3.97 -39.48
C GLU A 737 -13.75 4.77 -39.20
N ARG A 738 -13.96 5.87 -39.92
CA ARG A 738 -15.28 6.48 -40.06
C ARG A 738 -16.22 5.40 -40.62
N PRO A 739 -17.43 5.21 -40.07
CA PRO A 739 -18.47 4.58 -40.87
C PRO A 739 -18.62 5.45 -42.12
N ARG A 740 -18.43 4.85 -43.30
CA ARG A 740 -18.97 5.45 -44.52
C ARG A 740 -20.46 5.65 -44.24
N LEU A 741 -20.88 6.91 -44.18
CA LEU A 741 -22.28 7.29 -43.99
C LEU A 741 -23.15 6.68 -45.07
#